data_AF-A0A661ZXD7-F1
#
_entry.id   AF-A0A661ZXD7-F1
#
_cell.length_a   1.000
_cell.length_b   1.000
_cell.length_c   1.000
_cell.angle_alpha   90.00
_cell.angle_beta   90.00
_cell.angle_gamma   90.00
#
_symmetry.space_group_name_H-M   'P 1'
#
loop_
_entity.id
_entity.type
_entity.pdbx_description
1 polymer ?
#
loop_
_entity_poly.entity_id
_entity_poly.type
_entity_poly.pdbx_seq_one_letter_code
_entity_poly.pdbx_strand_id
1 'polypeptide(L)'
;MKKLTLTLTMAFIIQATAFSQIGCTCLPDGITFITQQQIDDFQTDYPNCTKILGNVSIVGNGNGINNLNGLSVLTSIGGDLLVLYNDSLSSFTGLEGLASIGGLSIRNNANLTSLTGLEGLNSIEEGLYIHYNNCLTSLAGLLGLNSIGGGIIIYYNNSLTSLTGLEGLTSIGGDLSIYNNKLTSLTGLEGLNSIEEGLYIHYNNYLTSLTGLEGLTSIEGDLSIASNSILTNFAGLEGLISIGGGMRIIHTYLTSLSGLEGLTSIGGDLYIEENYDLSNLTGLEGLISIGGLEIYNNNKLTSLTGLEGLISTGGLSIRSNDNLTSLTGLERFTSIGGDLEIAYNDNLTNLTGLDGLTSIGGYFEIYRNNTLTSLTGLEGLTSIGSLSIRSNDTLTSFTGLDALTSIEGNLSVSGNDNLSSLTGLEELTYIGGVLYIKKNDVLTSLTGLEGLTSIGGDFRIHSNDALLNFSGMENLSSIGGGFNLGVMDISGSFRYEGNPLIKDFEGLESLKNIGGNFSVYANNSLSSFSGLENLDSIHGSLIVGGLKDLYGKHGGNPSLISLEDLYLEYIGANLDIIYNGSLTACEVNCICNYLSDPSGVINILHNAPGCNSPSEIANNCGITLACLPFGDYNFLTQADVNNFQYNYPDCNDLMGSVFINGALDITNLSGLNVINSIERDLMIAGNKTLVNLSGLDSLSSIGGELKICCNDVLNQLTGLEGLTSTGSLSIRSNDNLTSLSGLDGLTSIGGNLKIEWNDNLTCFTGLDGLTFIGGYFEIYRNNTLASPTGIEGLTSIGEYLRIVYNNNLTSLAGLEGLISIEGDLLIEDNSNLSELTGLEGLTSIGGGLLIEKNHNLANLTGLEGLTSIGGGLEINENIILTSLTGLERLASIGKGLRIEYNYNLTSLTGMDELTYVGGGLRIKYNYNLTSLAGLEGLTSFGGGLYIYNNDFLSSLTGLDGLTYVGGNLKIEWNDNLTSLTGLESLTTIGGRNLIIKYNSAMLSLTGLENINAASISHLTIHNNDTLSTCAVQSICNYLANPHGLVSIYDNAPGCNSQQEIEDACITVHIEEGQTIQNQFTFYPNPVTSNAKLSGQFSHSGKVNISIYNTTGICQKTWHFANQKSEQQEFTLNLGGLPTGIYFLRLQVGSEVVTKKVVKL
;
A
#
# COMPACT_ATOMS: atom_id res chain seq x y z
N MET A 1 14.02 86.81 29.96
CA MET A 1 15.49 86.90 29.89
C MET A 1 15.97 86.25 28.59
N LYS A 2 17.09 86.72 28.00
CA LYS A 2 17.88 86.19 26.86
C LYS A 2 17.32 84.96 26.08
N LYS A 3 17.24 84.93 24.74
CA LYS A 3 17.84 85.78 23.67
C LYS A 3 17.07 85.55 22.33
N LEU A 4 17.08 86.58 21.46
CA LEU A 4 17.30 86.59 19.97
C LEU A 4 17.11 85.25 19.19
N THR A 5 16.52 85.17 17.99
CA THR A 5 16.33 86.10 16.83
C THR A 5 15.40 85.41 15.78
N LEU A 6 14.80 85.99 14.72
CA LEU A 6 14.74 87.34 14.10
C LEU A 6 13.39 87.51 13.32
N THR A 7 13.24 88.58 12.55
CA THR A 7 12.17 88.97 11.59
C THR A 7 12.27 88.26 10.22
N LEU A 8 11.31 88.25 9.28
CA LEU A 8 10.60 89.41 8.66
C LEU A 8 9.33 89.00 7.85
N THR A 9 8.53 90.00 7.45
CA THR A 9 7.22 89.97 6.78
C THR A 9 7.22 89.73 5.26
N MET A 10 6.26 88.96 4.71
CA MET A 10 5.24 89.42 3.72
C MET A 10 4.23 88.31 3.32
N ALA A 11 3.14 88.73 2.66
CA ALA A 11 1.93 87.99 2.27
C ALA A 11 2.08 86.55 1.73
N PHE A 12 1.13 85.66 2.06
CA PHE A 12 0.87 84.43 1.30
C PHE A 12 -0.59 83.95 1.32
N ILE A 13 -0.94 83.21 0.27
CA ILE A 13 -2.20 82.50 0.01
C ILE A 13 -2.14 81.11 0.65
N ILE A 14 -3.21 80.66 1.32
CA ILE A 14 -3.50 79.23 1.58
C ILE A 14 -5.03 79.06 1.47
N GLN A 15 -5.55 78.62 0.32
CA GLN A 15 -5.95 77.23 0.04
C GLN A 15 -6.90 76.62 1.08
N ALA A 16 -8.20 76.72 0.80
CA ALA A 16 -9.16 75.70 1.25
C ALA A 16 -9.06 74.52 0.28
N THR A 17 -8.42 73.43 0.71
CA THR A 17 -8.41 72.17 -0.05
C THR A 17 -9.81 71.55 0.03
N ALA A 18 -10.49 71.46 -1.10
CA ALA A 18 -11.61 70.55 -1.25
C ALA A 18 -11.08 69.12 -1.02
N PHE A 19 -11.68 68.37 -0.09
CA PHE A 19 -11.52 66.93 -0.07
C PHE A 19 -12.25 66.38 -1.30
N SER A 20 -11.48 66.05 -2.33
CA SER A 20 -11.95 65.18 -3.40
C SER A 20 -12.41 63.87 -2.79
N GLN A 21 -13.62 63.41 -3.12
CA GLN A 21 -13.95 62.00 -2.97
C GLN A 21 -12.89 61.21 -3.75
N ILE A 22 -12.09 60.43 -3.03
CA ILE A 22 -11.30 59.36 -3.64
C ILE A 22 -12.35 58.39 -4.16
N GLY A 23 -12.46 58.26 -5.49
CA GLY A 23 -13.30 57.23 -6.09
C GLY A 23 -12.80 55.88 -5.62
N CYS A 24 -13.59 55.18 -4.80
CA CYS A 24 -13.23 53.86 -4.34
C CYS A 24 -13.20 52.94 -5.58
N THR A 25 -12.04 52.36 -5.87
CA THR A 25 -11.91 51.35 -6.93
C THR A 25 -12.77 50.16 -6.55
N CYS A 26 -13.68 49.76 -7.45
CA CYS A 26 -14.67 48.72 -7.22
C CYS A 26 -13.98 47.35 -7.02
N LEU A 27 -13.70 47.04 -5.75
CA LEU A 27 -13.30 45.73 -5.21
C LEU A 27 -12.20 45.02 -6.03
N PRO A 28 -10.93 45.48 -5.95
CA PRO A 28 -9.82 44.89 -6.70
C PRO A 28 -9.54 43.43 -6.30
N ASP A 29 -9.69 43.11 -5.01
CA ASP A 29 -9.42 41.77 -4.46
C ASP A 29 -10.67 40.85 -4.47
N GLY A 30 -11.80 41.33 -5.01
CA GLY A 30 -13.07 40.59 -5.01
C GLY A 30 -13.95 40.82 -3.78
N ILE A 31 -14.97 39.98 -3.59
CA ILE A 31 -15.94 40.04 -2.48
C ILE A 31 -16.57 38.67 -2.22
N THR A 32 -16.95 38.41 -0.96
CA THR A 32 -17.72 37.22 -0.57
C THR A 32 -19.02 37.61 0.13
N PHE A 33 -20.14 37.14 -0.39
CA PHE A 33 -21.48 37.26 0.18
C PHE A 33 -21.84 35.95 0.89
N ILE A 34 -22.17 36.03 2.17
CA ILE A 34 -22.61 34.87 2.99
C ILE A 34 -24.04 35.01 3.55
N THR A 35 -24.69 36.14 3.28
CA THR A 35 -26.07 36.43 3.71
C THR A 35 -26.81 37.28 2.67
N GLN A 36 -28.13 37.12 2.58
CA GLN A 36 -28.99 37.93 1.70
C GLN A 36 -28.82 39.44 1.96
N GLN A 37 -28.65 39.85 3.22
CA GLN A 37 -28.51 41.26 3.56
C GLN A 37 -27.28 41.92 2.92
N GLN A 38 -26.16 41.20 2.78
CA GLN A 38 -24.96 41.73 2.10
C GLN A 38 -25.18 41.91 0.59
N ILE A 39 -26.03 41.09 -0.03
CA ILE A 39 -26.45 41.26 -1.42
C ILE A 39 -27.36 42.49 -1.52
N ASP A 40 -28.38 42.57 -0.66
CA ASP A 40 -29.37 43.66 -0.68
C ASP A 40 -28.73 45.04 -0.40
N ASP A 41 -27.72 45.09 0.47
CA ASP A 41 -26.99 46.32 0.81
C ASP A 41 -25.84 46.67 -0.18
N PHE A 42 -25.51 45.81 -1.15
CA PHE A 42 -24.33 45.99 -2.03
C PHE A 42 -24.25 47.38 -2.69
N GLN A 43 -25.37 47.92 -3.18
CA GLN A 43 -25.40 49.26 -3.79
C GLN A 43 -25.27 50.41 -2.78
N THR A 44 -25.62 50.16 -1.52
CA THR A 44 -25.48 51.13 -0.42
C THR A 44 -24.02 51.19 0.05
N ASP A 45 -23.38 50.03 0.16
CA ASP A 45 -21.99 49.90 0.61
C ASP A 45 -20.97 50.26 -0.48
N TYR A 46 -21.28 49.92 -1.75
CA TYR A 46 -20.42 50.15 -2.90
C TYR A 46 -21.12 50.98 -4.01
N PRO A 47 -21.48 52.25 -3.74
CA PRO A 47 -22.22 53.07 -4.68
C PRO A 47 -21.43 53.33 -5.97
N ASN A 48 -22.07 53.09 -7.12
CA ASN A 48 -21.50 53.13 -8.49
C ASN A 48 -20.51 52.00 -8.82
N CYS A 49 -20.42 50.94 -8.00
CA CYS A 49 -19.58 49.76 -8.26
C CYS A 49 -20.28 48.84 -9.29
N THR A 50 -19.88 48.91 -10.55
CA THR A 50 -20.46 48.14 -11.67
C THR A 50 -19.52 47.08 -12.27
N LYS A 51 -18.27 47.00 -11.78
CA LYS A 51 -17.22 46.11 -12.29
C LYS A 51 -16.27 45.71 -11.17
N ILE A 52 -16.38 44.48 -10.67
CA ILE A 52 -15.49 43.91 -9.64
C ILE A 52 -14.28 43.31 -10.36
N LEU A 53 -13.04 43.52 -9.89
CA LEU A 53 -11.85 42.99 -10.59
C LEU A 53 -11.41 41.61 -10.09
N GLY A 54 -11.61 41.30 -8.81
CA GLY A 54 -11.34 39.97 -8.25
C GLY A 54 -12.57 39.06 -8.25
N ASN A 55 -12.46 37.93 -7.53
CA ASN A 55 -13.51 36.91 -7.49
C ASN A 55 -14.75 37.37 -6.71
N VAL A 56 -15.93 36.96 -7.16
CA VAL A 56 -17.22 37.13 -6.47
C VAL A 56 -17.69 35.77 -5.97
N SER A 57 -17.69 35.58 -4.66
CA SER A 57 -18.20 34.35 -4.03
C SER A 57 -19.56 34.59 -3.37
N ILE A 58 -20.52 33.70 -3.64
CA ILE A 58 -21.90 33.74 -3.12
C ILE A 58 -22.14 32.40 -2.41
N VAL A 59 -22.03 32.40 -1.08
CA VAL A 59 -21.93 31.19 -0.25
C VAL A 59 -22.96 31.20 0.87
N GLY A 60 -24.17 30.72 0.58
CA GLY A 60 -25.34 30.84 1.45
C GLY A 60 -25.43 29.85 2.61
N ASN A 61 -24.48 28.92 2.77
CA ASN A 61 -24.46 27.88 3.81
C ASN A 61 -25.83 27.19 4.03
N GLY A 62 -26.47 26.79 2.93
CA GLY A 62 -27.79 26.17 2.89
C GLY A 62 -28.94 27.18 2.79
N ASN A 63 -29.12 28.05 3.78
CA ASN A 63 -30.39 28.82 3.93
C ASN A 63 -30.26 30.35 3.87
N GLY A 64 -29.07 30.90 3.63
CA GLY A 64 -28.79 32.34 3.82
C GLY A 64 -29.12 33.28 2.65
N ILE A 65 -29.20 32.79 1.41
CA ILE A 65 -29.33 33.60 0.18
C ILE A 65 -30.41 32.97 -0.72
N ASN A 66 -31.35 33.79 -1.21
CA ASN A 66 -32.50 33.37 -2.01
C ASN A 66 -32.73 34.17 -3.30
N ASN A 67 -32.09 35.34 -3.46
CA ASN A 67 -32.14 36.13 -4.69
C ASN A 67 -30.89 37.01 -4.85
N LEU A 68 -30.56 37.42 -6.09
CA LEU A 68 -29.36 38.21 -6.38
C LEU A 68 -29.67 39.67 -6.77
N ASN A 69 -30.90 40.16 -6.53
CA ASN A 69 -31.40 41.43 -7.09
C ASN A 69 -30.53 42.67 -6.77
N GLY A 70 -29.87 42.69 -5.60
CA GLY A 70 -28.96 43.76 -5.20
C GLY A 70 -27.69 43.89 -6.07
N LEU A 71 -27.35 42.85 -6.85
CA LEU A 71 -26.19 42.81 -7.73
C LEU A 71 -26.49 43.28 -9.17
N SER A 72 -27.72 43.71 -9.47
CA SER A 72 -28.22 44.05 -10.83
C SER A 72 -27.54 45.23 -11.55
N VAL A 73 -26.53 45.84 -10.95
CA VAL A 73 -25.66 46.87 -11.55
C VAL A 73 -24.29 46.34 -11.98
N LEU A 74 -23.96 45.08 -11.68
CA LEU A 74 -22.73 44.46 -12.15
C LEU A 74 -22.81 44.22 -13.67
N THR A 75 -21.72 44.59 -14.35
CA THR A 75 -21.58 44.49 -15.81
C THR A 75 -20.42 43.60 -16.25
N SER A 76 -19.44 43.38 -15.36
CA SER A 76 -18.40 42.38 -15.55
C SER A 76 -17.76 42.02 -14.20
N ILE A 77 -17.22 40.81 -14.10
CA ILE A 77 -16.33 40.39 -13.00
C ILE A 77 -14.98 40.05 -13.63
N GLY A 78 -13.87 40.51 -13.05
CA GLY A 78 -12.53 40.25 -13.59
C GLY A 78 -11.96 38.90 -13.19
N GLY A 79 -12.41 38.35 -12.06
CA GLY A 79 -12.15 36.98 -11.62
C GLY A 79 -13.41 36.11 -11.65
N ASP A 80 -13.41 35.05 -10.85
CA ASP A 80 -14.45 34.03 -10.88
C ASP A 80 -15.77 34.46 -10.25
N LEU A 81 -16.88 33.99 -10.81
CA LEU A 81 -18.17 33.94 -10.12
C LEU A 81 -18.38 32.54 -9.51
N LEU A 82 -18.29 32.45 -8.19
CA LEU A 82 -18.46 31.21 -7.42
C LEU A 82 -19.82 31.23 -6.68
N VAL A 83 -20.77 30.39 -7.06
CA VAL A 83 -22.10 30.29 -6.43
C VAL A 83 -22.28 28.91 -5.81
N LEU A 84 -22.06 28.85 -4.49
CA LEU A 84 -21.82 27.61 -3.74
C LEU A 84 -22.79 27.49 -2.56
N TYR A 85 -23.41 26.32 -2.35
CA TYR A 85 -24.19 26.02 -1.12
C TYR A 85 -25.37 26.98 -0.85
N ASN A 86 -26.10 27.41 -1.89
CA ASN A 86 -27.30 28.25 -1.74
C ASN A 86 -28.57 27.44 -1.99
N ASP A 87 -28.99 26.59 -1.04
CA ASP A 87 -30.17 25.73 -1.24
C ASP A 87 -31.48 26.50 -1.36
N SER A 88 -31.54 27.76 -0.92
CA SER A 88 -32.71 28.64 -1.12
C SER A 88 -32.71 29.42 -2.44
N LEU A 89 -31.63 29.37 -3.24
CA LEU A 89 -31.52 30.12 -4.50
C LEU A 89 -32.11 29.32 -5.66
N SER A 90 -33.10 29.89 -6.36
CA SER A 90 -33.83 29.20 -7.44
C SER A 90 -33.36 29.55 -8.87
N SER A 91 -32.70 30.71 -9.03
CA SER A 91 -32.20 31.28 -10.29
C SER A 91 -31.13 32.36 -10.03
N PHE A 92 -30.52 32.88 -11.09
CA PHE A 92 -29.50 33.94 -11.05
C PHE A 92 -30.11 35.35 -11.26
N THR A 93 -31.43 35.49 -11.18
CA THR A 93 -32.14 36.78 -11.35
C THR A 93 -31.57 37.86 -10.44
N GLY A 94 -31.21 39.00 -11.05
CA GLY A 94 -30.38 40.04 -10.45
C GLY A 94 -28.95 40.13 -11.00
N LEU A 95 -28.56 39.31 -11.99
CA LEU A 95 -27.25 39.38 -12.66
C LEU A 95 -27.33 39.64 -14.18
N GLU A 96 -28.50 40.06 -14.69
CA GLU A 96 -28.81 40.18 -16.12
C GLU A 96 -27.87 41.15 -16.89
N GLY A 97 -27.16 42.02 -16.17
CA GLY A 97 -26.21 42.97 -16.72
C GLY A 97 -24.80 42.41 -16.98
N LEU A 98 -24.45 41.23 -16.46
CA LEU A 98 -23.11 40.64 -16.60
C LEU A 98 -22.83 40.26 -18.05
N ALA A 99 -21.81 40.89 -18.65
CA ALA A 99 -21.39 40.62 -20.03
C ALA A 99 -20.18 39.69 -20.15
N SER A 100 -19.29 39.68 -19.14
CA SER A 100 -18.08 38.84 -19.07
C SER A 100 -17.67 38.55 -17.62
N ILE A 101 -17.07 37.38 -17.39
CA ILE A 101 -16.49 36.92 -16.11
C ILE A 101 -15.17 36.17 -16.35
N GLY A 102 -14.37 35.95 -15.30
CA GLY A 102 -13.21 35.05 -15.28
C GLY A 102 -13.66 33.59 -15.48
N GLY A 103 -13.74 32.81 -14.40
CA GLY A 103 -14.44 31.52 -14.39
C GLY A 103 -15.89 31.59 -13.88
N LEU A 104 -16.64 30.50 -14.06
CA LEU A 104 -17.98 30.31 -13.49
C LEU A 104 -18.06 28.97 -12.76
N SER A 105 -18.32 28.97 -11.45
CA SER A 105 -18.54 27.77 -10.66
C SER A 105 -19.90 27.80 -9.98
N ILE A 106 -20.74 26.81 -10.27
CA ILE A 106 -22.11 26.67 -9.73
C ILE A 106 -22.21 25.31 -9.06
N ARG A 107 -22.19 25.28 -7.72
CA ARG A 107 -22.06 24.03 -6.95
C ARG A 107 -23.03 23.93 -5.77
N ASN A 108 -23.62 22.75 -5.57
CA ASN A 108 -24.40 22.41 -4.37
C ASN A 108 -25.53 23.44 -4.07
N ASN A 109 -26.28 23.87 -5.08
CA ASN A 109 -27.44 24.75 -4.87
C ASN A 109 -28.72 23.90 -5.04
N ALA A 110 -29.21 23.28 -3.96
CA ALA A 110 -30.16 22.16 -4.07
C ALA A 110 -31.48 22.51 -4.79
N ASN A 111 -32.04 23.72 -4.60
CA ASN A 111 -33.27 24.16 -5.28
C ASN A 111 -33.03 25.08 -6.48
N LEU A 112 -31.79 25.20 -6.99
CA LEU A 112 -31.51 25.92 -8.23
C LEU A 112 -32.17 25.19 -9.40
N THR A 113 -33.08 25.85 -10.13
CA THR A 113 -33.87 25.22 -11.20
C THR A 113 -33.48 25.66 -12.61
N SER A 114 -32.95 26.88 -12.73
CA SER A 114 -32.57 27.53 -13.99
C SER A 114 -31.37 28.46 -13.78
N LEU A 115 -30.59 28.70 -14.84
CA LEU A 115 -29.56 29.74 -14.89
C LEU A 115 -30.08 31.12 -15.34
N THR A 116 -31.41 31.29 -15.41
CA THR A 116 -32.05 32.58 -15.74
C THR A 116 -31.50 33.72 -14.88
N GLY A 117 -31.08 34.81 -15.53
CA GLY A 117 -30.30 35.90 -14.95
C GLY A 117 -28.88 36.02 -15.51
N LEU A 118 -28.38 35.03 -16.28
CA LEU A 118 -27.06 35.06 -16.92
C LEU A 118 -27.10 35.35 -18.43
N GLU A 119 -28.27 35.66 -19.02
CA GLU A 119 -28.46 35.71 -20.48
C GLU A 119 -27.62 36.79 -21.19
N GLY A 120 -27.10 37.76 -20.44
CA GLY A 120 -26.20 38.79 -20.95
C GLY A 120 -24.75 38.33 -21.15
N LEU A 121 -24.36 37.15 -20.64
CA LEU A 121 -22.97 36.69 -20.59
C LEU A 121 -22.50 36.20 -21.96
N ASN A 122 -21.46 36.85 -22.51
CA ASN A 122 -20.97 36.58 -23.88
C ASN A 122 -19.70 35.72 -23.91
N SER A 123 -18.90 35.78 -22.84
CA SER A 123 -17.63 35.07 -22.72
C SER A 123 -17.28 34.74 -21.26
N ILE A 124 -16.61 33.60 -21.08
CA ILE A 124 -15.93 33.18 -19.84
C ILE A 124 -14.45 33.07 -20.19
N GLU A 125 -13.56 33.75 -19.46
CA GLU A 125 -12.12 33.75 -19.75
C GLU A 125 -11.42 32.46 -19.26
N GLU A 126 -11.89 31.88 -18.15
CA GLU A 126 -11.43 30.58 -17.63
C GLU A 126 -12.47 29.47 -17.89
N GLY A 127 -12.73 28.58 -16.91
CA GLY A 127 -13.61 27.42 -17.07
C GLY A 127 -15.05 27.59 -16.59
N LEU A 128 -15.92 26.68 -17.04
CA LEU A 128 -17.33 26.57 -16.67
C LEU A 128 -17.57 25.28 -15.88
N TYR A 129 -17.87 25.39 -14.59
CA TYR A 129 -18.04 24.26 -13.68
C TYR A 129 -19.46 24.24 -13.10
N ILE A 130 -20.29 23.26 -13.47
CA ILE A 130 -21.68 23.15 -13.01
C ILE A 130 -21.90 21.77 -12.40
N HIS A 131 -22.04 21.68 -11.07
CA HIS A 131 -22.12 20.37 -10.44
C HIS A 131 -22.88 20.27 -9.11
N TYR A 132 -23.46 19.10 -8.85
CA TYR A 132 -24.32 18.82 -7.68
C TYR A 132 -25.54 19.77 -7.55
N ASN A 133 -26.07 20.32 -8.64
CA ASN A 133 -27.29 21.14 -8.62
C ASN A 133 -28.50 20.25 -8.96
N ASN A 134 -29.01 19.53 -7.97
CA ASN A 134 -29.97 18.44 -8.16
C ASN A 134 -31.29 18.82 -8.85
N CYS A 135 -31.75 20.07 -8.69
CA CYS A 135 -32.98 20.57 -9.33
C CYS A 135 -32.74 21.32 -10.65
N LEU A 136 -31.50 21.49 -11.10
CA LEU A 136 -31.20 22.27 -12.31
C LEU A 136 -31.70 21.51 -13.54
N THR A 137 -32.58 22.13 -14.34
CA THR A 137 -33.25 21.47 -15.48
C THR A 137 -32.72 21.91 -16.86
N SER A 138 -32.12 23.09 -16.96
CA SER A 138 -31.67 23.67 -18.23
C SER A 138 -30.53 24.68 -18.02
N LEU A 139 -29.66 24.80 -19.01
CA LEU A 139 -28.59 25.81 -19.08
C LEU A 139 -29.00 27.07 -19.85
N ALA A 140 -30.26 27.22 -20.27
CA ALA A 140 -30.70 28.26 -21.22
C ALA A 140 -30.39 29.71 -20.82
N GLY A 141 -30.08 29.97 -19.55
CA GLY A 141 -29.53 31.24 -19.09
C GLY A 141 -28.15 31.59 -19.66
N LEU A 142 -27.43 30.64 -20.28
CA LEU A 142 -26.11 30.85 -20.89
C LEU A 142 -26.17 31.12 -22.41
N LEU A 143 -27.37 31.22 -23.01
CA LEU A 143 -27.57 31.30 -24.48
C LEU A 143 -26.80 32.44 -25.19
N GLY A 144 -26.35 33.46 -24.47
CA GLY A 144 -25.51 34.54 -25.00
C GLY A 144 -24.03 34.15 -25.21
N LEU A 145 -23.59 33.01 -24.68
CA LEU A 145 -22.18 32.62 -24.56
C LEU A 145 -21.60 32.11 -25.89
N ASN A 146 -20.53 32.73 -26.37
CA ASN A 146 -19.90 32.42 -27.66
C ASN A 146 -18.50 31.78 -27.53
N SER A 147 -17.85 31.94 -26.36
CA SER A 147 -16.48 31.46 -26.13
C SER A 147 -16.22 31.17 -24.65
N ILE A 148 -15.49 30.08 -24.37
CA ILE A 148 -14.95 29.74 -23.06
C ILE A 148 -13.44 29.47 -23.25
N GLY A 149 -12.60 30.17 -22.49
CA GLY A 149 -11.14 30.09 -22.62
C GLY A 149 -10.51 28.87 -21.93
N GLY A 150 -11.19 28.27 -20.96
CA GLY A 150 -10.82 26.98 -20.35
C GLY A 150 -11.85 25.87 -20.58
N GLY A 151 -11.79 24.83 -19.75
CA GLY A 151 -12.67 23.67 -19.87
C GLY A 151 -14.10 23.86 -19.35
N ILE A 152 -15.00 22.95 -19.76
CA ILE A 152 -16.38 22.82 -19.28
C ILE A 152 -16.52 21.51 -18.51
N ILE A 153 -16.90 21.57 -17.24
CA ILE A 153 -17.16 20.37 -16.42
C ILE A 153 -18.60 20.40 -15.87
N ILE A 154 -19.44 19.47 -16.32
CA ILE A 154 -20.86 19.36 -15.94
C ILE A 154 -21.11 17.98 -15.32
N TYR A 155 -21.33 17.91 -14.00
CA TYR A 155 -21.54 16.61 -13.35
C TYR A 155 -22.47 16.55 -12.13
N TYR A 156 -23.15 15.42 -11.93
CA TYR A 156 -24.16 15.21 -10.87
C TYR A 156 -25.30 16.25 -10.85
N ASN A 157 -25.75 16.72 -12.02
CA ASN A 157 -26.95 17.56 -12.11
C ASN A 157 -28.16 16.68 -12.40
N ASN A 158 -28.71 16.07 -11.35
CA ASN A 158 -29.69 14.97 -11.40
C ASN A 158 -31.05 15.29 -12.04
N SER A 159 -31.30 16.52 -12.47
CA SER A 159 -32.50 16.93 -13.24
C SER A 159 -32.18 17.56 -14.59
N LEU A 160 -30.90 17.67 -14.97
CA LEU A 160 -30.47 18.31 -16.21
C LEU A 160 -30.65 17.35 -17.38
N THR A 161 -31.54 17.70 -18.31
CA THR A 161 -31.92 16.85 -19.45
C THR A 161 -31.47 17.37 -20.81
N SER A 162 -30.95 18.60 -20.89
CA SER A 162 -30.41 19.20 -22.12
C SER A 162 -29.28 20.18 -21.81
N LEU A 163 -28.36 20.37 -22.76
CA LEU A 163 -27.32 21.40 -22.73
C LEU A 163 -27.74 22.70 -23.43
N THR A 164 -28.98 22.78 -23.93
CA THR A 164 -29.63 23.99 -24.45
C THR A 164 -29.29 25.21 -23.58
N GLY A 165 -28.70 26.23 -24.18
CA GLY A 165 -27.98 27.33 -23.54
C GLY A 165 -26.49 27.42 -23.92
N LEU A 166 -25.90 26.43 -24.59
CA LEU A 166 -24.49 26.45 -25.03
C LEU A 166 -24.31 26.56 -26.56
N GLU A 167 -25.39 26.79 -27.32
CA GLU A 167 -25.44 26.70 -28.79
C GLU A 167 -24.51 27.70 -29.52
N GLY A 168 -24.11 28.77 -28.83
CA GLY A 168 -23.21 29.79 -29.37
C GLY A 168 -21.72 29.40 -29.38
N LEU A 169 -21.33 28.33 -28.68
CA LEU A 169 -19.94 27.89 -28.57
C LEU A 169 -19.44 27.27 -29.87
N THR A 170 -18.36 27.84 -30.44
CA THR A 170 -17.71 27.29 -31.65
C THR A 170 -16.46 26.45 -31.35
N SER A 171 -15.85 26.67 -30.19
CA SER A 171 -14.67 25.95 -29.69
C SER A 171 -14.61 26.03 -28.15
N ILE A 172 -13.85 25.14 -27.51
CA ILE A 172 -13.57 25.15 -26.07
C ILE A 172 -12.04 25.12 -25.89
N GLY A 173 -11.50 26.05 -25.10
CA GLY A 173 -10.05 26.20 -24.87
C GLY A 173 -9.44 25.20 -23.87
N GLY A 174 -10.24 24.27 -23.35
CA GLY A 174 -9.81 23.18 -22.49
C GLY A 174 -10.77 22.00 -22.53
N ASP A 175 -10.67 21.09 -21.56
CA ASP A 175 -11.46 19.85 -21.52
C ASP A 175 -12.99 20.06 -21.58
N LEU A 176 -13.71 19.27 -22.38
CA LEU A 176 -15.17 19.09 -22.27
C LEU A 176 -15.49 17.80 -21.50
N SER A 177 -16.08 17.95 -20.33
CA SER A 177 -16.22 16.89 -19.33
C SER A 177 -17.67 16.76 -18.82
N ILE A 178 -18.38 15.70 -19.21
CA ILE A 178 -19.81 15.51 -18.96
C ILE A 178 -20.06 14.17 -18.25
N TYR A 179 -20.55 14.21 -17.00
CA TYR A 179 -20.65 13.00 -16.16
C TYR A 179 -21.91 12.93 -15.28
N ASN A 180 -22.53 11.75 -15.14
CA ASN A 180 -23.62 11.53 -14.18
C ASN A 180 -24.78 12.57 -14.27
N ASN A 181 -25.22 12.91 -15.48
CA ASN A 181 -26.39 13.76 -15.72
C ASN A 181 -27.57 12.95 -16.31
N LYS A 182 -28.76 13.55 -16.41
CA LYS A 182 -29.94 12.94 -17.08
C LYS A 182 -30.12 13.38 -18.54
N LEU A 183 -29.01 13.74 -19.20
CA LEU A 183 -28.96 14.09 -20.60
C LEU A 183 -29.37 12.88 -21.46
N THR A 184 -30.25 13.10 -22.45
CA THR A 184 -30.63 12.07 -23.44
C THR A 184 -29.86 12.18 -24.75
N SER A 185 -29.35 13.39 -25.02
CA SER A 185 -28.45 13.78 -26.11
C SER A 185 -27.54 14.92 -25.61
N LEU A 186 -26.58 15.34 -26.43
CA LEU A 186 -25.70 16.50 -26.18
C LEU A 186 -26.21 17.78 -26.86
N THR A 187 -27.48 17.79 -27.26
CA THR A 187 -28.19 18.92 -27.86
C THR A 187 -27.99 20.20 -27.06
N GLY A 188 -27.56 21.27 -27.73
CA GLY A 188 -26.99 22.47 -27.13
C GLY A 188 -25.52 22.71 -27.49
N LEU A 189 -24.83 21.78 -28.15
CA LEU A 189 -23.42 21.90 -28.56
C LEU A 189 -23.21 21.97 -30.08
N GLU A 190 -24.28 22.11 -30.88
CA GLU A 190 -24.27 21.92 -32.34
C GLU A 190 -23.33 22.87 -33.11
N GLY A 191 -22.93 23.98 -32.48
CA GLY A 191 -21.98 24.94 -33.04
C GLY A 191 -20.50 24.55 -32.88
N LEU A 192 -20.18 23.54 -32.05
CA LEU A 192 -18.83 23.20 -31.63
C LEU A 192 -18.05 22.50 -32.74
N ASN A 193 -16.91 23.08 -33.15
CA ASN A 193 -16.08 22.56 -34.27
C ASN A 193 -14.78 21.91 -33.81
N SER A 194 -14.24 22.31 -32.66
CA SER A 194 -12.99 21.79 -32.10
C SER A 194 -12.91 21.94 -30.57
N ILE A 195 -12.13 21.07 -29.93
CA ILE A 195 -11.79 21.11 -28.50
C ILE A 195 -10.26 21.13 -28.38
N GLU A 196 -9.69 22.08 -27.64
CA GLU A 196 -8.23 22.28 -27.52
C GLU A 196 -7.54 21.31 -26.54
N GLU A 197 -8.30 20.68 -25.64
CA GLU A 197 -7.84 19.55 -24.82
C GLU A 197 -8.74 18.33 -25.09
N GLY A 198 -9.20 17.59 -24.07
CA GLY A 198 -9.93 16.33 -24.24
C GLY A 198 -11.46 16.42 -24.21
N LEU A 199 -12.12 15.37 -24.72
CA LEU A 199 -13.55 15.15 -24.63
C LEU A 199 -13.85 13.90 -23.79
N TYR A 200 -14.52 14.08 -22.66
CA TYR A 200 -14.84 13.01 -21.72
C TYR A 200 -16.35 12.94 -21.46
N ILE A 201 -16.98 11.83 -21.83
CA ILE A 201 -18.42 11.59 -21.68
C ILE A 201 -18.60 10.27 -20.94
N HIS A 202 -18.67 10.29 -19.60
CA HIS A 202 -18.78 9.05 -18.81
C HIS A 202 -20.00 8.99 -17.88
N TYR A 203 -20.50 7.78 -17.58
CA TYR A 203 -21.58 7.55 -16.60
C TYR A 203 -22.90 8.29 -16.89
N ASN A 204 -23.15 8.72 -18.12
CA ASN A 204 -24.43 9.33 -18.50
C ASN A 204 -25.42 8.23 -18.91
N ASN A 205 -25.94 7.51 -17.91
CA ASN A 205 -26.79 6.32 -18.09
C ASN A 205 -28.15 6.57 -18.79
N TYR A 206 -28.45 7.82 -19.15
CA TYR A 206 -29.63 8.23 -19.92
C TYR A 206 -29.29 8.69 -21.35
N LEU A 207 -28.01 8.75 -21.72
CA LEU A 207 -27.53 9.27 -22.99
C LEU A 207 -27.73 8.23 -24.10
N THR A 208 -28.65 8.51 -25.01
CA THR A 208 -29.04 7.61 -26.11
C THR A 208 -28.31 7.88 -27.43
N SER A 209 -27.73 9.08 -27.57
CA SER A 209 -27.05 9.57 -28.77
C SER A 209 -26.04 10.66 -28.39
N LEU A 210 -25.02 10.88 -29.22
CA LEU A 210 -24.11 12.02 -29.11
C LEU A 210 -24.56 13.22 -29.96
N THR A 211 -25.74 13.14 -30.58
CA THR A 211 -26.45 14.25 -31.24
C THR A 211 -26.31 15.55 -30.45
N GLY A 212 -25.84 16.60 -31.12
CA GLY A 212 -25.28 17.81 -30.52
C GLY A 212 -23.80 18.01 -30.84
N LEU A 213 -23.05 16.99 -31.27
CA LEU A 213 -21.63 17.10 -31.63
C LEU A 213 -21.36 17.05 -33.15
N GLU A 214 -22.38 17.14 -34.01
CA GLU A 214 -22.26 16.91 -35.46
C GLU A 214 -21.30 17.88 -36.18
N GLY A 215 -21.01 19.03 -35.57
CA GLY A 215 -20.04 20.01 -36.07
C GLY A 215 -18.58 19.70 -35.70
N LEU A 216 -18.33 18.79 -34.76
CA LEU A 216 -17.01 18.55 -34.17
C LEU A 216 -16.09 17.85 -35.18
N THR A 217 -15.02 18.53 -35.59
CA THR A 217 -14.07 18.05 -36.62
C THR A 217 -12.73 17.59 -36.07
N SER A 218 -12.25 18.18 -34.97
CA SER A 218 -11.03 17.74 -34.28
C SER A 218 -11.14 17.85 -32.75
N ILE A 219 -10.38 17.00 -32.08
CA ILE A 219 -10.09 17.07 -30.64
C ILE A 219 -8.57 17.05 -30.54
N GLU A 220 -7.93 18.05 -29.96
CA GLU A 220 -6.46 18.11 -29.90
C GLU A 220 -5.90 17.21 -28.77
N GLY A 221 -6.67 16.99 -27.70
CA GLY A 221 -6.37 16.04 -26.62
C GLY A 221 -7.04 14.67 -26.79
N ASP A 222 -7.34 14.01 -25.67
CA ASP A 222 -7.90 12.65 -25.63
C ASP A 222 -9.42 12.63 -25.88
N LEU A 223 -9.93 11.56 -26.53
CA LEU A 223 -11.36 11.24 -26.55
C LEU A 223 -11.65 10.04 -25.66
N SER A 224 -12.52 10.19 -24.67
CA SER A 224 -12.92 9.09 -23.78
C SER A 224 -14.43 9.02 -23.57
N ILE A 225 -15.01 7.89 -23.98
CA ILE A 225 -16.44 7.60 -23.82
C ILE A 225 -16.57 6.30 -23.04
N ALA A 226 -17.12 6.37 -21.83
CA ALA A 226 -17.12 5.22 -20.93
C ALA A 226 -18.38 5.08 -20.06
N SER A 227 -18.79 3.85 -19.74
CA SER A 227 -19.91 3.60 -18.79
C SER A 227 -21.23 4.32 -19.14
N ASN A 228 -21.54 4.53 -20.42
CA ASN A 228 -22.82 5.09 -20.86
C ASN A 228 -23.79 3.94 -21.17
N SER A 229 -24.57 3.52 -20.17
CA SER A 229 -25.24 2.22 -20.16
C SER A 229 -26.34 1.98 -21.21
N ILE A 230 -26.70 2.97 -22.01
CA ILE A 230 -27.72 2.85 -23.08
C ILE A 230 -27.29 3.44 -24.44
N LEU A 231 -26.03 3.88 -24.56
CA LEU A 231 -25.48 4.39 -25.81
C LEU A 231 -25.11 3.20 -26.71
N THR A 232 -25.65 3.15 -27.94
CA THR A 232 -25.56 1.97 -28.83
C THR A 232 -24.67 2.16 -30.06
N ASN A 233 -24.32 3.41 -30.39
CA ASN A 233 -23.39 3.84 -31.44
C ASN A 233 -22.88 5.27 -31.12
N PHE A 234 -22.08 5.86 -32.01
CA PHE A 234 -21.53 7.21 -31.89
C PHE A 234 -22.22 8.24 -32.81
N ALA A 235 -23.49 8.02 -33.16
CA ALA A 235 -24.24 9.00 -33.95
C ALA A 235 -24.22 10.38 -33.28
N GLY A 236 -23.84 11.41 -34.05
CA GLY A 236 -23.44 12.72 -33.56
C GLY A 236 -21.95 13.03 -33.70
N LEU A 237 -21.07 12.06 -34.00
CA LEU A 237 -19.63 12.29 -34.26
C LEU A 237 -19.22 12.21 -35.74
N GLU A 238 -20.18 12.17 -36.68
CA GLU A 238 -19.93 11.91 -38.11
C GLU A 238 -18.98 12.92 -38.79
N GLY A 239 -18.79 14.10 -38.18
CA GLY A 239 -17.87 15.15 -38.62
C GLY A 239 -16.42 14.98 -38.16
N LEU A 240 -16.13 14.08 -37.21
CA LEU A 240 -14.83 13.97 -36.54
C LEU A 240 -13.78 13.32 -37.46
N ILE A 241 -12.69 14.06 -37.72
CA ILE A 241 -11.63 13.66 -38.68
C ILE A 241 -10.35 13.21 -37.96
N SER A 242 -10.02 13.82 -36.82
CA SER A 242 -8.76 13.56 -36.11
C SER A 242 -8.85 13.79 -34.60
N ILE A 243 -8.14 12.94 -33.84
CA ILE A 243 -7.90 13.08 -32.40
C ILE A 243 -6.38 13.23 -32.21
N GLY A 244 -5.92 14.27 -31.50
CA GLY A 244 -4.50 14.54 -31.28
C GLY A 244 -3.90 13.72 -30.12
N GLY A 245 -4.72 13.43 -29.10
CA GLY A 245 -4.41 12.49 -28.02
C GLY A 245 -4.79 11.05 -28.35
N GLY A 246 -5.01 10.24 -27.31
CA GLY A 246 -5.51 8.87 -27.41
C GLY A 246 -7.04 8.78 -27.46
N MET A 247 -7.56 7.59 -27.76
CA MET A 247 -9.00 7.31 -27.79
C MET A 247 -9.34 6.11 -26.90
N ARG A 248 -10.33 6.26 -26.01
CA ARG A 248 -10.76 5.23 -25.05
C ARG A 248 -12.27 4.98 -25.14
N ILE A 249 -12.67 3.79 -25.56
CA ILE A 249 -14.06 3.31 -25.60
C ILE A 249 -14.19 2.17 -24.59
N ILE A 250 -14.76 2.45 -23.41
CA ILE A 250 -14.68 1.52 -22.26
C ILE A 250 -16.05 1.25 -21.62
N HIS A 251 -16.42 -0.01 -21.45
CA HIS A 251 -17.60 -0.42 -20.67
C HIS A 251 -18.90 0.23 -21.19
N THR A 252 -19.17 0.11 -22.48
CA THR A 252 -20.39 0.65 -23.11
C THR A 252 -21.21 -0.45 -23.77
N TYR A 253 -22.52 -0.22 -23.92
CA TYR A 253 -23.45 -1.14 -24.59
C TYR A 253 -23.50 -0.86 -26.10
N LEU A 254 -22.36 -0.47 -26.68
CA LEU A 254 -22.22 -0.22 -28.11
C LEU A 254 -22.42 -1.52 -28.88
N THR A 255 -23.23 -1.40 -29.94
CA THR A 255 -23.49 -2.47 -30.90
C THR A 255 -22.76 -2.24 -32.23
N SER A 256 -22.26 -1.02 -32.45
CA SER A 256 -21.53 -0.56 -33.62
C SER A 256 -20.72 0.69 -33.26
N LEU A 257 -19.64 0.97 -34.01
CA LEU A 257 -18.88 2.21 -33.90
C LEU A 257 -19.32 3.27 -34.93
N SER A 258 -20.45 3.05 -35.62
CA SER A 258 -21.03 4.03 -36.56
C SER A 258 -21.20 5.41 -35.93
N GLY A 259 -20.88 6.44 -36.71
CA GLY A 259 -20.61 7.79 -36.24
C GLY A 259 -19.12 8.17 -36.34
N LEU A 260 -18.21 7.22 -36.51
CA LEU A 260 -16.76 7.47 -36.62
C LEU A 260 -16.21 7.31 -38.05
N GLU A 261 -17.04 7.11 -39.07
CA GLU A 261 -16.62 6.76 -40.44
C GLU A 261 -15.70 7.83 -41.09
N GLY A 262 -15.69 9.05 -40.56
CA GLY A 262 -14.81 10.15 -40.97
C GLY A 262 -13.44 10.19 -40.29
N LEU A 263 -13.21 9.41 -39.23
CA LEU A 263 -12.01 9.46 -38.40
C LEU A 263 -10.81 8.84 -39.14
N THR A 264 -9.77 9.63 -39.37
CA THR A 264 -8.60 9.23 -40.16
C THR A 264 -7.32 9.03 -39.35
N SER A 265 -7.21 9.66 -38.17
CA SER A 265 -6.02 9.56 -37.32
C SER A 265 -6.30 9.78 -35.84
N ILE A 266 -5.60 9.02 -35.01
CA ILE A 266 -5.47 9.21 -33.56
C ILE A 266 -3.97 9.42 -33.28
N GLY A 267 -3.59 10.47 -32.55
CA GLY A 267 -2.19 10.77 -32.28
C GLY A 267 -1.57 9.90 -31.19
N GLY A 268 -2.38 9.45 -30.23
CA GLY A 268 -2.06 8.45 -29.23
C GLY A 268 -2.67 7.08 -29.54
N ASP A 269 -2.83 6.24 -28.51
CA ASP A 269 -3.31 4.86 -28.67
C ASP A 269 -4.84 4.79 -28.77
N LEU A 270 -5.34 3.74 -29.42
CA LEU A 270 -6.75 3.38 -29.47
C LEU A 270 -7.04 2.19 -28.54
N TYR A 271 -7.86 2.42 -27.52
CA TYR A 271 -8.33 1.42 -26.56
C TYR A 271 -9.82 1.12 -26.78
N ILE A 272 -10.15 -0.14 -27.06
CA ILE A 272 -11.51 -0.65 -27.21
C ILE A 272 -11.70 -1.76 -26.17
N GLU A 273 -12.31 -1.44 -25.04
CA GLU A 273 -12.30 -2.28 -23.84
C GLU A 273 -13.72 -2.54 -23.29
N GLU A 274 -14.01 -3.78 -22.88
CA GLU A 274 -15.26 -4.15 -22.19
C GLU A 274 -16.57 -3.81 -22.93
N ASN A 275 -16.56 -3.72 -24.27
CA ASN A 275 -17.77 -3.44 -25.05
C ASN A 275 -18.46 -4.74 -25.43
N TYR A 276 -19.07 -5.39 -24.43
CA TYR A 276 -19.62 -6.76 -24.49
C TYR A 276 -20.68 -7.00 -25.58
N ASP A 277 -21.30 -5.93 -26.11
CA ASP A 277 -22.31 -6.00 -27.16
C ASP A 277 -21.79 -5.78 -28.59
N LEU A 278 -20.52 -5.37 -28.74
CA LEU A 278 -19.90 -5.00 -30.01
C LEU A 278 -19.47 -6.25 -30.82
N SER A 279 -19.89 -6.35 -32.09
CA SER A 279 -19.65 -7.54 -32.93
C SER A 279 -18.55 -7.43 -33.98
N ASN A 280 -18.19 -6.19 -34.37
CA ASN A 280 -17.13 -5.83 -35.30
C ASN A 280 -16.70 -4.38 -35.01
N LEU A 281 -15.70 -3.86 -35.74
CA LEU A 281 -15.17 -2.50 -35.58
C LEU A 281 -15.62 -1.56 -36.72
N THR A 282 -16.70 -1.92 -37.43
CA THR A 282 -17.25 -1.08 -38.52
C THR A 282 -17.67 0.28 -37.98
N GLY A 283 -17.32 1.34 -38.72
CA GLY A 283 -17.21 2.71 -38.23
C GLY A 283 -15.77 3.24 -38.19
N LEU A 284 -14.73 2.38 -38.21
CA LEU A 284 -13.32 2.80 -38.18
C LEU A 284 -12.58 2.69 -39.54
N GLU A 285 -13.28 2.39 -40.63
CA GLU A 285 -12.68 2.05 -41.95
C GLU A 285 -11.80 3.17 -42.54
N GLY A 286 -12.02 4.42 -42.10
CA GLY A 286 -11.23 5.59 -42.48
C GLY A 286 -9.88 5.72 -41.79
N LEU A 287 -9.62 4.95 -40.72
CA LEU A 287 -8.49 5.13 -39.82
C LEU A 287 -7.19 4.62 -40.44
N ILE A 288 -6.19 5.50 -40.58
CA ILE A 288 -4.91 5.22 -41.27
C ILE A 288 -3.74 5.16 -40.29
N SER A 289 -3.79 5.95 -39.20
CA SER A 289 -2.68 6.12 -38.25
C SER A 289 -3.17 6.17 -36.81
N ILE A 290 -2.46 5.45 -35.93
CA ILE A 290 -2.64 5.39 -34.48
C ILE A 290 -1.27 5.24 -33.81
N GLY A 291 -1.20 5.53 -32.50
CA GLY A 291 -0.10 5.13 -31.62
C GLY A 291 -0.07 3.60 -31.46
N GLY A 292 -0.55 3.08 -30.34
CA GLY A 292 -0.88 1.67 -30.12
C GLY A 292 -2.34 1.30 -30.42
N LEU A 293 -2.64 -0.01 -30.40
CA LEU A 293 -3.99 -0.57 -30.45
C LEU A 293 -4.19 -1.62 -29.35
N GLU A 294 -5.16 -1.42 -28.47
CA GLU A 294 -5.61 -2.41 -27.49
C GLU A 294 -7.10 -2.74 -27.69
N ILE A 295 -7.38 -4.04 -27.86
CA ILE A 295 -8.74 -4.59 -28.03
C ILE A 295 -8.93 -5.66 -26.96
N TYR A 296 -9.63 -5.32 -25.88
CA TYR A 296 -9.74 -6.15 -24.68
C TYR A 296 -11.19 -6.43 -24.27
N ASN A 297 -11.52 -7.71 -24.01
CA ASN A 297 -12.79 -8.11 -23.36
C ASN A 297 -14.07 -7.68 -24.13
N ASN A 298 -14.01 -7.65 -25.46
CA ASN A 298 -15.16 -7.33 -26.32
C ASN A 298 -15.85 -8.64 -26.75
N ASN A 299 -16.53 -9.30 -25.82
CA ASN A 299 -16.87 -10.73 -25.94
C ASN A 299 -17.83 -11.13 -27.08
N LYS A 300 -18.41 -10.20 -27.84
CA LYS A 300 -19.18 -10.50 -29.08
C LYS A 300 -18.42 -10.27 -30.37
N LEU A 301 -17.20 -9.73 -30.31
CA LEU A 301 -16.38 -9.40 -31.46
C LEU A 301 -15.99 -10.68 -32.20
N THR A 302 -16.36 -10.82 -33.47
CA THR A 302 -16.08 -12.04 -34.25
C THR A 302 -14.92 -11.90 -35.25
N SER A 303 -14.60 -10.65 -35.62
CA SER A 303 -13.50 -10.24 -36.50
C SER A 303 -13.10 -8.79 -36.20
N LEU A 304 -11.97 -8.34 -36.72
CA LEU A 304 -11.47 -6.96 -36.59
C LEU A 304 -11.84 -6.06 -37.79
N THR A 305 -12.84 -6.49 -38.58
CA THR A 305 -13.37 -5.76 -39.73
C THR A 305 -13.78 -4.35 -39.32
N GLY A 306 -13.29 -3.35 -40.06
CA GLY A 306 -13.28 -1.94 -39.69
C GLY A 306 -11.88 -1.35 -39.56
N LEU A 307 -10.81 -2.15 -39.47
CA LEU A 307 -9.42 -1.67 -39.32
C LEU A 307 -8.57 -1.71 -40.61
N GLU A 308 -9.18 -1.99 -41.77
CA GLU A 308 -8.50 -2.23 -43.05
C GLU A 308 -7.71 -1.01 -43.58
N GLY A 309 -7.89 0.16 -42.97
CA GLY A 309 -7.12 1.37 -43.27
C GLY A 309 -5.67 1.33 -42.77
N LEU A 310 -5.41 0.63 -41.66
CA LEU A 310 -4.15 0.65 -40.91
C LEU A 310 -2.99 -0.08 -41.62
N ILE A 311 -1.75 0.40 -41.42
CA ILE A 311 -0.53 -0.12 -42.09
C ILE A 311 0.61 -0.45 -41.09
N SER A 312 0.65 0.22 -39.95
CA SER A 312 1.57 -0.06 -38.85
C SER A 312 1.03 0.53 -37.55
N THR A 313 1.52 0.03 -36.41
CA THR A 313 1.24 0.59 -35.08
C THR A 313 2.49 0.47 -34.19
N GLY A 314 2.56 1.29 -33.14
CA GLY A 314 3.58 1.21 -32.09
C GLY A 314 3.48 -0.06 -31.24
N GLY A 315 2.29 -0.64 -31.09
CA GLY A 315 2.08 -1.91 -30.39
C GLY A 315 0.65 -2.40 -30.58
N LEU A 316 0.44 -3.72 -30.53
CA LEU A 316 -0.85 -4.36 -30.80
C LEU A 316 -1.18 -5.39 -29.72
N SER A 317 -2.27 -5.17 -28.98
CA SER A 317 -2.79 -6.09 -27.97
C SER A 317 -4.22 -6.51 -28.31
N ILE A 318 -4.44 -7.80 -28.51
CA ILE A 318 -5.74 -8.40 -28.79
C ILE A 318 -5.99 -9.47 -27.71
N ARG A 319 -6.78 -9.11 -26.69
CA ARG A 319 -6.93 -9.92 -25.48
C ARG A 319 -8.37 -10.23 -25.08
N SER A 320 -8.61 -11.46 -24.64
CA SER A 320 -9.88 -11.86 -23.99
C SER A 320 -11.11 -11.57 -24.85
N ASN A 321 -11.01 -11.70 -26.17
CA ASN A 321 -12.16 -11.55 -27.07
C ASN A 321 -12.68 -12.94 -27.43
N ASP A 322 -13.37 -13.61 -26.50
CA ASP A 322 -13.63 -15.05 -26.57
C ASP A 322 -14.26 -15.54 -27.89
N ASN A 323 -15.15 -14.76 -28.51
CA ASN A 323 -15.81 -15.09 -29.79
C ASN A 323 -15.04 -14.66 -31.04
N LEU A 324 -13.83 -14.11 -30.91
CA LEU A 324 -12.99 -13.68 -32.04
C LEU A 324 -12.48 -14.91 -32.79
N THR A 325 -12.87 -15.05 -34.05
CA THR A 325 -12.54 -16.24 -34.87
C THR A 325 -11.47 -15.97 -35.94
N SER A 326 -11.18 -14.70 -36.21
CA SER A 326 -10.28 -14.24 -37.27
C SER A 326 -9.74 -12.84 -36.97
N LEU A 327 -8.52 -12.55 -37.46
CA LEU A 327 -7.90 -11.22 -37.39
C LEU A 327 -8.13 -10.39 -38.66
N THR A 328 -9.06 -10.81 -39.54
CA THR A 328 -9.47 -10.03 -40.72
C THR A 328 -9.86 -8.61 -40.32
N GLY A 329 -9.33 -7.64 -41.07
CA GLY A 329 -9.23 -6.23 -40.69
C GLY A 329 -7.76 -5.75 -40.65
N LEU A 330 -6.80 -6.63 -40.38
CA LEU A 330 -5.38 -6.27 -40.20
C LEU A 330 -4.47 -6.55 -41.41
N GLU A 331 -5.01 -6.98 -42.55
CA GLU A 331 -4.27 -7.57 -43.70
C GLU A 331 -3.20 -6.65 -44.33
N ARG A 332 -3.17 -5.36 -43.95
CA ARG A 332 -2.25 -4.34 -44.46
C ARG A 332 -1.14 -3.97 -43.47
N PHE A 333 -1.11 -4.57 -42.28
CA PHE A 333 0.01 -4.42 -41.35
C PHE A 333 1.31 -5.02 -41.93
N THR A 334 2.35 -4.20 -42.08
CA THR A 334 3.66 -4.63 -42.60
C THR A 334 4.72 -4.76 -41.50
N SER A 335 4.60 -3.98 -40.43
CA SER A 335 5.47 -4.04 -39.25
C SER A 335 4.78 -3.48 -38.00
N ILE A 336 5.16 -4.00 -36.84
CA ILE A 336 4.77 -3.47 -35.52
C ILE A 336 6.04 -2.97 -34.83
N GLY A 337 6.01 -1.72 -34.34
CA GLY A 337 7.20 -1.05 -33.82
C GLY A 337 7.70 -1.58 -32.47
N GLY A 338 6.77 -1.97 -31.61
CA GLY A 338 7.00 -2.55 -30.29
C GLY A 338 6.35 -3.94 -30.19
N ASP A 339 5.55 -4.14 -29.16
CA ASP A 339 5.05 -5.46 -28.77
C ASP A 339 3.79 -5.89 -29.53
N LEU A 340 3.64 -7.21 -29.71
CA LEU A 340 2.44 -7.88 -30.21
C LEU A 340 1.95 -8.89 -29.18
N GLU A 341 0.73 -8.75 -28.69
CA GLU A 341 0.09 -9.71 -27.78
C GLU A 341 -1.23 -10.22 -28.38
N ILE A 342 -1.32 -11.54 -28.52
CA ILE A 342 -2.54 -12.24 -28.95
C ILE A 342 -2.83 -13.29 -27.88
N ALA A 343 -3.73 -12.98 -26.94
CA ALA A 343 -3.94 -13.84 -25.79
C ALA A 343 -5.40 -13.99 -25.34
N TYR A 344 -5.77 -15.15 -24.80
CA TYR A 344 -7.13 -15.44 -24.33
C TYR A 344 -8.23 -15.25 -25.39
N ASN A 345 -7.95 -15.46 -26.69
CA ASN A 345 -8.98 -15.42 -27.73
C ASN A 345 -9.43 -16.86 -28.03
N ASP A 346 -10.31 -17.39 -27.19
CA ASP A 346 -10.57 -18.83 -27.07
C ASP A 346 -11.11 -19.51 -28.34
N ASN A 347 -11.78 -18.78 -29.26
CA ASN A 347 -12.27 -19.31 -30.54
C ASN A 347 -11.40 -18.94 -31.76
N LEU A 348 -10.21 -18.35 -31.56
CA LEU A 348 -9.29 -18.01 -32.65
C LEU A 348 -8.61 -19.29 -33.16
N THR A 349 -8.64 -19.54 -34.47
CA THR A 349 -8.18 -20.83 -35.06
C THR A 349 -6.87 -20.78 -35.81
N ASN A 350 -6.50 -19.59 -36.32
CA ASN A 350 -5.24 -19.22 -36.96
C ASN A 350 -5.04 -17.69 -36.84
N LEU A 351 -3.97 -17.15 -37.43
CA LEU A 351 -3.61 -15.73 -37.40
C LEU A 351 -3.82 -15.02 -38.74
N THR A 352 -4.59 -15.61 -39.67
CA THR A 352 -4.92 -14.98 -40.95
C THR A 352 -5.61 -13.63 -40.70
N GLY A 353 -5.10 -12.61 -41.40
CA GLY A 353 -5.23 -11.21 -41.03
C GLY A 353 -3.85 -10.55 -40.81
N LEU A 354 -2.83 -11.30 -40.41
CA LEU A 354 -1.45 -10.79 -40.22
C LEU A 354 -0.49 -11.12 -41.38
N ASP A 355 -0.99 -11.67 -42.49
CA ASP A 355 -0.21 -12.28 -43.59
C ASP A 355 0.79 -11.30 -44.27
N GLY A 356 0.60 -10.00 -44.10
CA GLY A 356 1.51 -8.95 -44.59
C GLY A 356 2.67 -8.59 -43.65
N LEU A 357 2.68 -9.10 -42.42
CA LEU A 357 3.61 -8.71 -41.36
C LEU A 357 5.00 -9.29 -41.60
N THR A 358 6.02 -8.43 -41.63
CA THR A 358 7.41 -8.82 -41.96
C THR A 358 8.37 -8.74 -40.79
N SER A 359 8.05 -7.93 -39.77
CA SER A 359 8.88 -7.69 -38.59
C SER A 359 8.08 -7.19 -37.39
N ILE A 360 8.51 -7.59 -36.20
CA ILE A 360 8.01 -7.11 -34.90
C ILE A 360 9.22 -6.62 -34.10
N GLY A 361 9.26 -5.33 -33.79
CA GLY A 361 10.42 -4.71 -33.13
C GLY A 361 10.60 -5.11 -31.66
N GLY A 362 9.50 -5.39 -30.97
CA GLY A 362 9.48 -5.77 -29.56
C GLY A 362 9.21 -7.25 -29.32
N TYR A 363 8.46 -7.52 -28.27
CA TYR A 363 8.11 -8.83 -27.77
C TYR A 363 6.77 -9.32 -28.36
N PHE A 364 6.75 -10.55 -28.86
CA PHE A 364 5.57 -11.21 -29.42
C PHE A 364 5.11 -12.34 -28.50
N GLU A 365 3.91 -12.21 -27.93
CA GLU A 365 3.25 -13.26 -27.14
C GLU A 365 2.00 -13.82 -27.82
N ILE A 366 1.95 -15.16 -27.92
CA ILE A 366 0.77 -15.94 -28.29
C ILE A 366 0.43 -16.83 -27.09
N TYR A 367 -0.63 -16.50 -26.35
CA TYR A 367 -0.91 -17.13 -25.05
C TYR A 367 -2.38 -17.47 -24.81
N ARG A 368 -2.72 -18.73 -24.51
CA ARG A 368 -4.12 -19.15 -24.23
C ARG A 368 -5.11 -18.84 -25.36
N ASN A 369 -4.76 -19.13 -26.59
CA ASN A 369 -5.72 -19.17 -27.69
C ASN A 369 -6.10 -20.65 -27.91
N ASN A 370 -7.05 -21.14 -27.11
CA ASN A 370 -7.25 -22.57 -26.89
C ASN A 370 -7.73 -23.39 -28.11
N THR A 371 -8.19 -22.73 -29.19
CA THR A 371 -8.50 -23.38 -30.48
C THR A 371 -7.48 -23.10 -31.59
N LEU A 372 -6.36 -22.42 -31.28
CA LEU A 372 -5.35 -22.07 -32.29
C LEU A 372 -4.65 -23.34 -32.77
N THR A 373 -4.82 -23.66 -34.06
CA THR A 373 -4.32 -24.92 -34.65
C THR A 373 -3.04 -24.75 -35.47
N SER A 374 -2.80 -23.54 -36.00
CA SER A 374 -1.58 -23.17 -36.72
C SER A 374 -1.27 -21.68 -36.53
N LEU A 375 -0.05 -21.28 -36.89
CA LEU A 375 0.38 -19.88 -36.95
C LEU A 375 0.23 -19.27 -38.36
N THR A 376 -0.58 -19.92 -39.21
CA THR A 376 -0.92 -19.46 -40.57
C THR A 376 -1.41 -18.02 -40.51
N GLY A 377 -0.90 -17.16 -41.40
CA GLY A 377 -1.00 -15.71 -41.31
C GLY A 377 0.26 -15.00 -40.80
N LEU A 378 1.39 -15.69 -40.61
CA LEU A 378 2.68 -15.10 -40.25
C LEU A 378 3.79 -15.36 -41.29
N GLU A 379 3.46 -15.90 -42.48
CA GLU A 379 4.43 -16.46 -43.44
C GLU A 379 5.41 -15.42 -44.01
N GLY A 380 5.16 -14.13 -43.81
CA GLY A 380 6.06 -13.03 -44.16
C GLY A 380 7.07 -12.64 -43.08
N LEU A 381 6.95 -13.17 -41.85
CA LEU A 381 7.66 -12.69 -40.67
C LEU A 381 9.11 -13.20 -40.63
N THR A 382 10.07 -12.27 -40.77
CA THR A 382 11.49 -12.62 -40.97
C THR A 382 12.39 -12.39 -39.75
N SER A 383 11.98 -11.50 -38.83
CA SER A 383 12.74 -11.13 -37.62
C SER A 383 11.81 -10.61 -36.53
N ILE A 384 12.11 -10.95 -35.27
CA ILE A 384 11.32 -10.62 -34.07
C ILE A 384 12.28 -10.21 -32.94
N GLY A 385 11.91 -9.21 -32.14
CA GLY A 385 12.67 -8.83 -30.93
C GLY A 385 12.71 -9.94 -29.87
N SER A 386 11.58 -10.54 -29.51
CA SER A 386 11.50 -11.78 -28.71
C SER A 386 10.19 -12.51 -28.96
N LEU A 387 10.17 -13.84 -28.90
CA LEU A 387 8.98 -14.67 -29.20
C LEU A 387 8.61 -15.57 -28.02
N SER A 388 7.32 -15.64 -27.71
CA SER A 388 6.76 -16.46 -26.64
C SER A 388 5.45 -17.11 -27.04
N ILE A 389 5.43 -18.43 -27.15
CA ILE A 389 4.25 -19.22 -27.53
C ILE A 389 3.91 -20.16 -26.36
N ARG A 390 2.81 -19.90 -25.66
CA ARG A 390 2.45 -20.62 -24.43
C ARG A 390 0.98 -21.01 -24.32
N SER A 391 0.67 -22.16 -23.74
CA SER A 391 -0.73 -22.56 -23.45
C SER A 391 -1.68 -22.45 -24.64
N ASN A 392 -1.21 -22.77 -25.86
CA ASN A 392 -2.08 -22.89 -27.03
C ASN A 392 -2.29 -24.37 -27.30
N ASP A 393 -3.11 -25.01 -26.44
CA ASP A 393 -3.12 -26.47 -26.27
C ASP A 393 -3.37 -27.26 -27.55
N THR A 394 -4.08 -26.70 -28.54
CA THR A 394 -4.37 -27.33 -29.85
C THR A 394 -3.30 -27.14 -30.93
N LEU A 395 -2.27 -26.32 -30.67
CA LEU A 395 -1.24 -25.99 -31.65
C LEU A 395 -0.29 -27.18 -31.86
N THR A 396 -0.16 -27.67 -33.10
CA THR A 396 0.58 -28.92 -33.39
C THR A 396 2.00 -28.72 -33.91
N SER A 397 2.28 -27.53 -34.47
CA SER A 397 3.57 -27.07 -35.02
C SER A 397 3.58 -25.54 -35.11
N PHE A 398 4.68 -24.95 -35.57
CA PHE A 398 4.83 -23.50 -35.82
C PHE A 398 4.71 -23.10 -37.29
N THR A 399 4.19 -23.97 -38.15
CA THR A 399 3.90 -23.65 -39.55
C THR A 399 3.09 -22.35 -39.66
N GLY A 400 3.63 -21.42 -40.45
CA GLY A 400 3.33 -19.99 -40.39
C GLY A 400 4.58 -19.15 -40.11
N LEU A 401 5.57 -19.65 -39.35
CA LEU A 401 6.83 -18.93 -39.06
C LEU A 401 7.99 -19.27 -40.01
N ASP A 402 7.73 -19.98 -41.12
CA ASP A 402 8.71 -20.63 -41.99
C ASP A 402 9.76 -19.68 -42.64
N ALA A 403 9.57 -18.36 -42.53
CA ALA A 403 10.49 -17.31 -43.01
C ALA A 403 11.35 -16.67 -41.91
N LEU A 404 11.20 -17.06 -40.64
CA LEU A 404 11.84 -16.44 -39.48
C LEU A 404 13.32 -16.86 -39.39
N THR A 405 14.23 -15.88 -39.52
CA THR A 405 15.68 -16.14 -39.61
C THR A 405 16.49 -15.78 -38.36
N SER A 406 16.02 -14.80 -37.57
CA SER A 406 16.62 -14.42 -36.27
C SER A 406 15.56 -14.02 -35.24
N ILE A 407 15.90 -14.27 -33.97
CA ILE A 407 15.24 -13.69 -32.80
C ILE A 407 16.32 -12.97 -31.99
N GLU A 408 16.22 -11.64 -31.84
CA GLU A 408 17.30 -10.85 -31.22
C GLU A 408 17.38 -11.04 -29.69
N GLY A 409 16.28 -11.46 -29.07
CA GLY A 409 16.15 -11.77 -27.65
C GLY A 409 15.72 -13.21 -27.40
N ASN A 410 14.70 -13.42 -26.57
CA ASN A 410 14.34 -14.74 -26.07
C ASN A 410 13.38 -15.50 -27.01
N LEU A 411 13.49 -16.82 -27.06
CA LEU A 411 12.46 -17.74 -27.58
C LEU A 411 11.94 -18.61 -26.43
N SER A 412 10.64 -18.49 -26.11
CA SER A 412 9.97 -19.29 -25.09
C SER A 412 8.83 -20.11 -25.67
N VAL A 413 8.87 -21.43 -25.47
CA VAL A 413 7.86 -22.39 -25.94
C VAL A 413 7.38 -23.20 -24.74
N SER A 414 6.15 -22.97 -24.25
CA SER A 414 5.69 -23.75 -23.09
C SER A 414 4.22 -23.97 -22.86
N GLY A 415 3.85 -25.18 -22.46
CA GLY A 415 2.46 -25.53 -22.15
C GLY A 415 1.63 -25.75 -23.41
N ASN A 416 2.24 -26.11 -24.54
CA ASN A 416 1.50 -26.36 -25.78
C ASN A 416 1.31 -27.87 -25.91
N ASP A 417 0.30 -28.41 -25.23
CA ASP A 417 0.19 -29.85 -24.92
C ASP A 417 0.11 -30.77 -26.16
N ASN A 418 -0.36 -30.28 -27.32
CA ASN A 418 -0.35 -31.05 -28.59
C ASN A 418 0.80 -30.68 -29.56
N LEU A 419 1.76 -29.85 -29.14
CA LEU A 419 2.90 -29.44 -29.97
C LEU A 419 3.85 -30.61 -30.19
N SER A 420 3.87 -31.14 -31.43
CA SER A 420 4.55 -32.39 -31.78
C SER A 420 5.93 -32.18 -32.44
N SER A 421 6.14 -31.02 -33.06
CA SER A 421 7.43 -30.55 -33.58
C SER A 421 7.50 -29.03 -33.53
N LEU A 422 8.69 -28.48 -33.74
CA LEU A 422 8.93 -27.03 -33.89
C LEU A 422 8.95 -26.60 -35.37
N THR A 423 8.47 -27.47 -36.26
CA THR A 423 8.36 -27.25 -37.72
C THR A 423 7.71 -25.90 -38.02
N GLY A 424 8.31 -25.15 -38.94
CA GLY A 424 8.08 -23.72 -39.14
C GLY A 424 9.17 -22.80 -38.56
N LEU A 425 10.29 -23.34 -38.05
CA LEU A 425 11.45 -22.57 -37.59
C LEU A 425 12.75 -22.96 -38.32
N GLU A 426 12.68 -23.73 -39.41
CA GLU A 426 13.83 -24.41 -40.03
C GLU A 426 14.94 -23.43 -40.50
N GLU A 427 14.57 -22.20 -40.85
CA GLU A 427 15.48 -21.13 -41.28
C GLU A 427 16.02 -20.26 -40.10
N LEU A 428 15.62 -20.54 -38.86
CA LEU A 428 16.05 -19.79 -37.66
C LEU A 428 17.50 -20.12 -37.32
N THR A 429 18.41 -19.18 -37.56
CA THR A 429 19.86 -19.40 -37.39
C THR A 429 20.45 -18.91 -36.07
N TYR A 430 19.75 -18.00 -35.39
CA TYR A 430 20.27 -17.25 -34.22
C TYR A 430 19.16 -16.86 -33.24
N ILE A 431 19.43 -17.06 -31.95
CA ILE A 431 18.65 -16.55 -30.82
C ILE A 431 19.59 -15.74 -29.93
N GLY A 432 19.41 -14.43 -29.80
CA GLY A 432 20.32 -13.57 -29.04
C GLY A 432 20.18 -13.67 -27.52
N GLY A 433 19.01 -14.07 -27.03
CA GLY A 433 18.70 -14.28 -25.61
C GLY A 433 18.59 -15.77 -25.24
N VAL A 434 17.66 -16.06 -24.34
CA VAL A 434 17.39 -17.40 -23.80
C VAL A 434 16.51 -18.21 -24.74
N LEU A 435 16.88 -19.48 -25.00
CA LEU A 435 15.98 -20.50 -25.54
C LEU A 435 15.37 -21.29 -24.37
N TYR A 436 14.04 -21.28 -24.24
CA TYR A 436 13.32 -21.94 -23.15
C TYR A 436 12.18 -22.84 -23.66
N ILE A 437 12.32 -24.16 -23.48
CA ILE A 437 11.34 -25.16 -23.95
C ILE A 437 10.87 -26.01 -22.76
N LYS A 438 9.59 -25.93 -22.37
CA LYS A 438 9.04 -26.74 -21.27
C LYS A 438 7.57 -27.11 -21.40
N LYS A 439 7.13 -28.21 -20.78
CA LYS A 439 5.71 -28.58 -20.70
C LYS A 439 5.06 -28.64 -22.09
N ASN A 440 5.74 -29.26 -23.05
CA ASN A 440 5.18 -29.59 -24.35
C ASN A 440 5.14 -31.12 -24.41
N ASP A 441 4.12 -31.70 -23.78
CA ASP A 441 4.15 -33.08 -23.29
C ASP A 441 4.26 -34.14 -24.41
N VAL A 442 3.86 -33.81 -25.64
CA VAL A 442 3.97 -34.70 -26.82
C VAL A 442 5.14 -34.39 -27.76
N LEU A 443 5.98 -33.39 -27.44
CA LEU A 443 7.13 -32.99 -28.27
C LEU A 443 8.21 -34.08 -28.24
N THR A 444 8.44 -34.79 -29.35
CA THR A 444 9.35 -35.95 -29.38
C THR A 444 10.81 -35.61 -29.74
N SER A 445 11.01 -34.51 -30.45
CA SER A 445 12.31 -34.01 -30.92
C SER A 445 12.26 -32.48 -31.04
N LEU A 446 13.41 -31.86 -31.32
CA LEU A 446 13.54 -30.42 -31.58
C LEU A 446 13.52 -30.10 -33.09
N THR A 447 13.03 -31.05 -33.90
CA THR A 447 12.85 -30.92 -35.35
C THR A 447 12.09 -29.63 -35.70
N GLY A 448 12.65 -28.84 -36.60
CA GLY A 448 12.30 -27.44 -36.83
C GLY A 448 13.37 -26.44 -36.38
N LEU A 449 14.39 -26.83 -35.59
CA LEU A 449 15.51 -25.94 -35.21
C LEU A 449 16.82 -26.24 -35.95
N GLU A 450 16.79 -27.01 -37.05
CA GLU A 450 18.00 -27.52 -37.72
C GLU A 450 18.93 -26.40 -38.21
N GLY A 451 18.41 -25.20 -38.49
CA GLY A 451 19.18 -24.02 -38.86
C GLY A 451 19.97 -23.37 -37.72
N LEU A 452 19.64 -23.66 -36.46
CA LEU A 452 20.11 -22.90 -35.29
C LEU A 452 21.60 -23.16 -35.00
N THR A 453 22.40 -22.10 -35.11
CA THR A 453 23.88 -22.20 -34.98
C THR A 453 24.42 -21.74 -33.63
N SER A 454 23.71 -20.85 -32.95
CA SER A 454 24.14 -20.25 -31.69
C SER A 454 22.98 -19.67 -30.87
N ILE A 455 23.11 -19.72 -29.54
CA ILE A 455 22.21 -19.12 -28.56
C ILE A 455 23.04 -18.14 -27.73
N GLY A 456 22.65 -16.87 -27.64
CA GLY A 456 23.41 -15.83 -26.93
C GLY A 456 23.26 -15.89 -25.40
N GLY A 457 22.08 -16.28 -24.92
CA GLY A 457 21.78 -16.51 -23.50
C GLY A 457 21.81 -17.99 -23.13
N ASP A 458 20.98 -18.37 -22.15
CA ASP A 458 20.86 -19.76 -21.70
C ASP A 458 20.08 -20.63 -22.69
N PHE A 459 20.39 -21.92 -22.75
CA PHE A 459 19.47 -22.95 -23.23
C PHE A 459 18.86 -23.66 -22.01
N ARG A 460 17.54 -23.65 -21.88
CA ARG A 460 16.79 -24.25 -20.77
C ARG A 460 15.71 -25.20 -21.31
N ILE A 461 15.75 -26.46 -20.89
CA ILE A 461 14.80 -27.48 -21.38
C ILE A 461 14.41 -28.48 -20.28
N HIS A 462 13.13 -28.52 -19.92
CA HIS A 462 12.63 -29.38 -18.83
C HIS A 462 11.14 -29.69 -18.98
N SER A 463 10.66 -30.80 -18.41
CA SER A 463 9.24 -31.16 -18.41
C SER A 463 8.65 -31.34 -19.81
N ASN A 464 9.42 -31.83 -20.78
CA ASN A 464 8.88 -32.26 -22.08
C ASN A 464 8.85 -33.79 -22.07
N ASP A 465 7.73 -34.37 -21.65
CA ASP A 465 7.67 -35.77 -21.21
C ASP A 465 7.90 -36.80 -22.34
N ALA A 466 7.60 -36.44 -23.60
CA ALA A 466 7.85 -37.28 -24.78
C ALA A 466 9.25 -37.12 -25.42
N LEU A 467 10.05 -36.14 -24.98
CA LEU A 467 11.29 -35.76 -25.67
C LEU A 467 12.38 -36.83 -25.49
N LEU A 468 12.95 -37.30 -26.60
CA LEU A 468 13.87 -38.46 -26.62
C LEU A 468 15.36 -38.09 -26.61
N ASN A 469 15.72 -37.00 -27.28
CA ASN A 469 17.08 -36.50 -27.50
C ASN A 469 16.99 -35.04 -28.00
N PHE A 470 18.05 -34.52 -28.62
CA PHE A 470 18.14 -33.16 -29.16
C PHE A 470 18.12 -33.11 -30.70
N SER A 471 17.69 -34.18 -31.39
CA SER A 471 17.58 -34.18 -32.86
C SER A 471 16.76 -32.97 -33.35
N GLY A 472 17.28 -32.26 -34.33
CA GLY A 472 16.87 -30.91 -34.72
C GLY A 472 17.81 -29.80 -34.23
N MET A 473 18.90 -30.09 -33.49
CA MET A 473 19.87 -29.10 -33.00
C MET A 473 21.29 -29.31 -33.55
N GLU A 474 21.45 -30.12 -34.60
CA GLU A 474 22.73 -30.69 -35.06
C GLU A 474 23.78 -29.63 -35.47
N ASN A 475 23.36 -28.41 -35.77
CA ASN A 475 24.23 -27.27 -36.14
C ASN A 475 24.56 -26.33 -34.97
N LEU A 476 24.00 -26.54 -33.77
CA LEU A 476 24.24 -25.68 -32.62
C LEU A 476 25.70 -25.81 -32.16
N SER A 477 26.45 -24.71 -32.27
CA SER A 477 27.91 -24.69 -32.04
C SER A 477 28.32 -24.05 -30.71
N SER A 478 27.48 -23.18 -30.15
CA SER A 478 27.81 -22.40 -28.95
C SER A 478 26.56 -21.90 -28.21
N ILE A 479 26.70 -21.82 -26.88
CA ILE A 479 25.72 -21.22 -25.96
C ILE A 479 26.47 -20.16 -25.15
N GLY A 480 26.05 -18.90 -25.23
CA GLY A 480 26.69 -17.78 -24.54
C GLY A 480 26.39 -17.73 -23.04
N GLY A 481 25.21 -18.23 -22.63
CA GLY A 481 24.84 -18.47 -21.24
C GLY A 481 25.07 -19.92 -20.80
N GLY A 482 24.25 -20.38 -19.86
CA GLY A 482 24.28 -21.76 -19.35
C GLY A 482 23.37 -22.72 -20.11
N PHE A 483 23.76 -24.00 -20.12
CA PHE A 483 22.92 -25.11 -20.59
C PHE A 483 22.24 -25.77 -19.38
N ASN A 484 20.91 -25.92 -19.41
CA ASN A 484 20.11 -26.42 -18.30
C ASN A 484 19.13 -27.49 -18.79
N LEU A 485 19.50 -28.76 -18.64
CA LEU A 485 18.67 -29.92 -18.91
C LEU A 485 17.98 -30.37 -17.63
N GLY A 486 16.76 -29.91 -17.42
CA GLY A 486 16.08 -29.91 -16.13
C GLY A 486 16.25 -28.60 -15.36
N VAL A 487 15.50 -28.44 -14.27
CA VAL A 487 15.51 -27.24 -13.42
C VAL A 487 15.27 -27.58 -11.94
N MET A 488 15.81 -26.75 -11.06
CA MET A 488 15.44 -26.67 -9.64
C MET A 488 14.56 -25.43 -9.43
N ASP A 489 13.27 -25.61 -9.15
CA ASP A 489 12.33 -24.51 -8.92
C ASP A 489 12.49 -23.91 -7.51
N ILE A 490 13.26 -22.82 -7.42
CA ILE A 490 13.49 -22.08 -6.18
C ILE A 490 12.31 -21.18 -5.74
N SER A 491 11.20 -21.10 -6.49
CA SER A 491 10.10 -20.14 -6.23
C SER A 491 9.17 -20.50 -5.05
N GLY A 492 9.64 -21.36 -4.13
CA GLY A 492 8.95 -21.74 -2.89
C GLY A 492 8.62 -23.23 -2.78
N SER A 493 8.89 -24.03 -3.82
CA SER A 493 8.64 -25.49 -3.81
C SER A 493 9.91 -26.35 -3.81
N PHE A 494 11.07 -25.81 -4.22
CA PHE A 494 12.34 -26.52 -4.40
C PHE A 494 12.28 -27.74 -5.34
N ARG A 495 11.24 -27.85 -6.18
CA ARG A 495 10.98 -29.06 -6.96
C ARG A 495 11.95 -29.20 -8.13
N TYR A 496 12.40 -30.43 -8.35
CA TYR A 496 13.09 -30.78 -9.60
C TYR A 496 12.10 -31.17 -10.68
N GLU A 497 12.16 -30.49 -11.82
CA GLU A 497 11.51 -30.92 -13.06
C GLU A 497 12.60 -31.22 -14.12
N GLY A 498 12.48 -32.33 -14.83
CA GLY A 498 13.46 -32.83 -15.82
C GLY A 498 12.75 -33.40 -17.05
N ASN A 499 13.47 -33.98 -18.01
CA ASN A 499 12.86 -34.65 -19.16
C ASN A 499 13.01 -36.18 -18.98
N PRO A 500 11.92 -36.92 -18.71
CA PRO A 500 12.00 -38.30 -18.23
C PRO A 500 12.50 -39.32 -19.27
N LEU A 501 12.39 -39.02 -20.57
CA LEU A 501 12.73 -39.96 -21.66
C LEU A 501 14.05 -39.67 -22.39
N ILE A 502 14.72 -38.53 -22.14
CA ILE A 502 16.04 -38.24 -22.70
C ILE A 502 17.06 -39.25 -22.18
N LYS A 503 17.88 -39.83 -23.08
CA LYS A 503 18.84 -40.93 -22.78
C LYS A 503 20.30 -40.53 -22.88
N ASP A 504 20.58 -39.54 -23.69
CA ASP A 504 21.87 -39.05 -24.15
C ASP A 504 21.67 -37.64 -24.73
N PHE A 505 22.69 -37.09 -25.41
CA PHE A 505 22.69 -35.77 -26.02
C PHE A 505 22.77 -35.84 -27.56
N GLU A 506 22.30 -36.93 -28.18
CA GLU A 506 22.23 -37.06 -29.65
C GLU A 506 21.52 -35.85 -30.26
N GLY A 507 22.14 -35.21 -31.25
CA GLY A 507 21.73 -33.95 -31.85
C GLY A 507 22.50 -32.71 -31.36
N LEU A 508 23.45 -32.83 -30.42
CA LEU A 508 24.32 -31.72 -29.96
C LEU A 508 25.81 -31.89 -30.35
N GLU A 509 26.12 -32.76 -31.32
CA GLU A 509 27.50 -33.16 -31.67
C GLU A 509 28.38 -31.98 -32.13
N SER A 510 27.77 -30.87 -32.57
CA SER A 510 28.46 -29.65 -32.99
C SER A 510 28.80 -28.68 -31.84
N LEU A 511 28.26 -28.89 -30.64
CA LEU A 511 28.34 -27.95 -29.52
C LEU A 511 29.74 -27.95 -28.89
N LYS A 512 30.40 -26.79 -28.87
CA LYS A 512 31.79 -26.65 -28.40
C LYS A 512 31.97 -25.88 -27.10
N ASN A 513 31.15 -24.87 -26.86
CA ASN A 513 31.39 -23.93 -25.77
C ASN A 513 30.10 -23.52 -25.08
N ILE A 514 30.15 -23.47 -23.75
CA ILE A 514 29.08 -23.00 -22.87
C ILE A 514 29.63 -21.91 -21.97
N GLY A 515 29.14 -20.68 -22.14
CA GLY A 515 29.64 -19.50 -21.42
C GLY A 515 29.19 -19.40 -19.95
N GLY A 516 28.19 -20.18 -19.55
CA GLY A 516 27.68 -20.30 -18.17
C GLY A 516 27.82 -21.71 -17.60
N ASN A 517 26.90 -22.07 -16.69
CA ASN A 517 26.86 -23.41 -16.08
C ASN A 517 26.36 -24.47 -17.08
N PHE A 518 26.85 -25.70 -16.94
CA PHE A 518 26.22 -26.89 -17.51
C PHE A 518 25.50 -27.62 -16.39
N SER A 519 24.17 -27.71 -16.45
CA SER A 519 23.34 -28.24 -15.37
C SER A 519 22.40 -29.33 -15.87
N VAL A 520 22.39 -30.49 -15.21
CA VAL A 520 21.61 -31.67 -15.61
C VAL A 520 20.86 -32.26 -14.41
N TYR A 521 19.54 -32.08 -14.35
CA TYR A 521 18.71 -32.47 -13.21
C TYR A 521 17.53 -33.39 -13.58
N ALA A 522 17.34 -34.45 -12.80
CA ALA A 522 16.14 -35.29 -12.77
C ALA A 522 15.72 -35.93 -14.12
N ASN A 523 16.69 -36.24 -15.00
CA ASN A 523 16.44 -36.92 -16.28
C ASN A 523 16.56 -38.43 -16.04
N ASN A 524 15.42 -39.08 -15.76
CA ASN A 524 15.39 -40.45 -15.26
C ASN A 524 15.95 -41.51 -16.23
N SER A 525 15.88 -41.27 -17.54
CA SER A 525 16.39 -42.19 -18.57
C SER A 525 17.82 -41.87 -19.03
N LEU A 526 18.39 -40.74 -18.61
CA LEU A 526 19.72 -40.30 -19.04
C LEU A 526 20.76 -41.31 -18.57
N SER A 527 21.55 -41.84 -19.50
CA SER A 527 22.41 -43.00 -19.28
C SER A 527 23.88 -42.76 -19.64
N SER A 528 24.14 -41.91 -20.63
CA SER A 528 25.47 -41.44 -21.03
C SER A 528 25.43 -39.96 -21.43
N PHE A 529 26.58 -39.38 -21.74
CA PHE A 529 26.73 -37.99 -22.20
C PHE A 529 27.08 -37.91 -23.70
N SER A 530 26.99 -39.03 -24.42
CA SER A 530 27.25 -39.13 -25.86
C SER A 530 26.40 -38.14 -26.65
N GLY A 531 27.00 -37.53 -27.67
CA GLY A 531 26.52 -36.30 -28.31
C GLY A 531 27.27 -35.03 -27.83
N LEU A 532 28.02 -35.09 -26.71
CA LEU A 532 28.84 -33.98 -26.20
C LEU A 532 30.35 -34.17 -26.41
N GLU A 533 30.77 -35.11 -27.28
CA GLU A 533 32.19 -35.49 -27.40
C GLU A 533 33.10 -34.36 -27.93
N ASN A 534 32.52 -33.31 -28.53
CA ASN A 534 33.21 -32.12 -29.04
C ASN A 534 33.08 -30.88 -28.13
N LEU A 535 32.56 -31.04 -26.90
CA LEU A 535 32.41 -29.94 -25.95
C LEU A 535 33.76 -29.58 -25.31
N ASP A 536 34.39 -28.51 -25.82
CA ASP A 536 35.72 -28.04 -25.42
C ASP A 536 35.71 -27.42 -24.01
N SER A 537 34.73 -26.58 -23.67
CA SER A 537 34.75 -25.78 -22.43
C SER A 537 33.40 -25.43 -21.79
N ILE A 538 33.41 -25.37 -20.45
CA ILE A 538 32.34 -24.80 -19.62
C ILE A 538 32.95 -23.67 -18.78
N HIS A 539 32.51 -22.43 -19.01
CA HIS A 539 33.03 -21.26 -18.27
C HIS A 539 32.37 -21.06 -16.89
N GLY A 540 31.25 -21.74 -16.62
CA GLY A 540 30.63 -21.81 -15.29
C GLY A 540 30.92 -23.11 -14.54
N SER A 541 29.94 -23.56 -13.77
CA SER A 541 29.99 -24.80 -12.99
C SER A 541 29.55 -26.01 -13.81
N LEU A 542 30.11 -27.19 -13.52
CA LEU A 542 29.62 -28.48 -13.99
C LEU A 542 28.73 -29.08 -12.90
N ILE A 543 27.42 -29.20 -13.18
CA ILE A 543 26.41 -29.66 -12.23
C ILE A 543 25.66 -30.87 -12.81
N VAL A 544 25.94 -32.05 -12.26
CA VAL A 544 25.32 -33.32 -12.64
C VAL A 544 24.53 -33.86 -11.45
N GLY A 545 23.21 -33.68 -11.50
CA GLY A 545 22.31 -34.05 -10.43
C GLY A 545 22.16 -32.96 -9.37
N GLY A 546 21.52 -33.28 -8.24
CA GLY A 546 21.20 -32.29 -7.21
C GLY A 546 20.65 -32.90 -5.93
N LEU A 547 20.72 -32.14 -4.84
CA LEU A 547 20.27 -32.53 -3.50
C LEU A 547 18.78 -32.91 -3.44
N LYS A 548 18.33 -33.43 -2.30
CA LYS A 548 16.92 -33.77 -2.05
C LYS A 548 16.07 -32.52 -1.87
N ASP A 549 14.93 -32.43 -2.56
CA ASP A 549 13.94 -31.38 -2.37
C ASP A 549 13.07 -31.59 -1.11
N LEU A 550 12.24 -30.58 -0.79
CA LEU A 550 11.34 -30.61 0.37
C LEU A 550 10.29 -31.75 0.30
N TYR A 551 10.04 -32.32 -0.88
CA TYR A 551 9.10 -33.42 -1.10
C TYR A 551 9.79 -34.79 -1.10
N GLY A 552 11.11 -34.81 -0.97
CA GLY A 552 11.94 -36.00 -0.92
C GLY A 552 12.35 -36.56 -2.28
N LYS A 553 12.11 -35.83 -3.37
CA LYS A 553 12.64 -36.15 -4.71
C LYS A 553 14.06 -35.60 -4.81
N HIS A 554 14.97 -36.35 -5.43
CA HIS A 554 16.36 -35.96 -5.59
C HIS A 554 16.57 -35.37 -6.99
N GLY A 555 17.48 -34.42 -7.14
CA GLY A 555 17.81 -33.82 -8.44
C GLY A 555 18.70 -34.71 -9.33
N GLY A 556 19.19 -35.84 -8.82
CA GLY A 556 20.06 -36.78 -9.53
C GLY A 556 19.47 -37.43 -10.78
N ASN A 557 20.35 -37.99 -11.61
CA ASN A 557 20.00 -38.70 -12.84
C ASN A 557 20.23 -40.22 -12.61
N PRO A 558 19.21 -40.98 -12.19
CA PRO A 558 19.40 -42.31 -11.60
C PRO A 558 19.87 -43.40 -12.57
N SER A 559 19.73 -43.21 -13.89
CA SER A 559 20.19 -44.17 -14.92
C SER A 559 21.58 -43.85 -15.47
N LEU A 560 22.19 -42.73 -15.07
CA LEU A 560 23.50 -42.29 -15.56
C LEU A 560 24.59 -43.21 -15.00
N ILE A 561 25.38 -43.84 -15.87
CA ILE A 561 26.40 -44.83 -15.45
C ILE A 561 27.84 -44.34 -15.56
N SER A 562 28.12 -43.40 -16.47
CA SER A 562 29.47 -42.88 -16.75
C SER A 562 29.42 -41.43 -17.22
N LEU A 563 30.52 -40.71 -17.00
CA LEU A 563 30.78 -39.37 -17.55
C LEU A 563 31.86 -39.39 -18.67
N GLU A 564 32.26 -40.57 -19.15
CA GLU A 564 33.36 -40.78 -20.12
C GLU A 564 33.28 -39.95 -21.41
N ASP A 565 32.08 -39.52 -21.82
CA ASP A 565 31.86 -38.74 -23.04
C ASP A 565 32.24 -37.23 -22.88
N LEU A 566 32.58 -36.78 -21.67
CA LEU A 566 33.01 -35.40 -21.38
C LEU A 566 34.52 -35.18 -21.61
N TYR A 567 34.88 -34.64 -22.78
CA TYR A 567 36.27 -34.33 -23.16
C TYR A 567 36.73 -32.89 -22.86
N LEU A 568 36.08 -32.23 -21.90
CA LEU A 568 36.32 -30.84 -21.49
C LEU A 568 37.82 -30.54 -21.19
N GLU A 569 38.32 -29.40 -21.65
CA GLU A 569 39.62 -28.86 -21.21
C GLU A 569 39.49 -28.01 -19.92
N TYR A 570 38.30 -27.45 -19.64
CA TYR A 570 38.11 -26.42 -18.61
C TYR A 570 36.72 -26.45 -17.96
N ILE A 571 36.71 -26.29 -16.62
CA ILE A 571 35.54 -26.02 -15.78
C ILE A 571 35.84 -24.73 -15.01
N GLY A 572 35.02 -23.69 -15.20
CA GLY A 572 35.34 -22.33 -14.73
C GLY A 572 34.98 -22.01 -13.28
N ALA A 573 34.01 -22.70 -12.70
CA ALA A 573 33.54 -22.46 -11.32
C ALA A 573 33.49 -23.74 -10.48
N ASN A 574 32.31 -24.22 -10.07
CA ASN A 574 32.16 -25.35 -9.13
C ASN A 574 32.03 -26.70 -9.86
N LEU A 575 32.24 -27.79 -9.10
CA LEU A 575 32.03 -29.17 -9.52
C LEU A 575 31.03 -29.86 -8.59
N ASP A 576 29.80 -30.06 -9.06
CA ASP A 576 28.71 -30.68 -8.32
C ASP A 576 28.30 -32.00 -9.01
N ILE A 577 28.52 -33.15 -8.38
CA ILE A 577 28.09 -34.48 -8.87
C ILE A 577 27.33 -35.18 -7.76
N ILE A 578 25.99 -35.12 -7.81
CA ILE A 578 25.16 -35.39 -6.63
C ILE A 578 23.95 -36.29 -6.97
N TYR A 579 23.72 -37.33 -6.16
CA TYR A 579 22.54 -38.23 -6.23
C TYR A 579 22.40 -39.06 -7.52
N ASN A 580 23.47 -39.28 -8.30
CA ASN A 580 23.44 -40.12 -9.49
C ASN A 580 23.68 -41.59 -9.10
N GLY A 581 22.62 -42.27 -8.63
CA GLY A 581 22.71 -43.56 -7.94
C GLY A 581 23.25 -44.76 -8.73
N SER A 582 23.45 -44.65 -10.05
CA SER A 582 24.08 -45.67 -10.90
C SER A 582 25.47 -45.26 -11.44
N LEU A 583 25.94 -44.05 -11.12
CA LEU A 583 27.13 -43.47 -11.71
C LEU A 583 28.40 -44.02 -11.04
N THR A 584 29.14 -44.86 -11.76
CA THR A 584 30.34 -45.57 -11.25
C THR A 584 31.65 -45.12 -11.88
N ALA A 585 31.62 -44.42 -13.01
CA ALA A 585 32.80 -43.95 -13.73
C ALA A 585 32.80 -42.42 -13.88
N CYS A 586 33.74 -41.75 -13.21
CA CYS A 586 33.86 -40.28 -13.14
C CYS A 586 35.31 -39.78 -13.26
N GLU A 587 36.28 -40.70 -13.39
CA GLU A 587 37.71 -40.47 -13.54
C GLU A 587 38.11 -39.90 -14.92
N VAL A 588 37.27 -39.03 -15.48
CA VAL A 588 37.56 -38.31 -16.72
C VAL A 588 38.59 -37.21 -16.50
N ASN A 589 39.39 -36.94 -17.53
CA ASN A 589 40.53 -36.02 -17.48
C ASN A 589 40.16 -34.63 -16.92
N CYS A 590 39.00 -34.08 -17.28
CA CYS A 590 38.52 -32.80 -16.79
C CYS A 590 38.31 -32.78 -15.26
N ILE A 591 37.67 -33.81 -14.72
CA ILE A 591 37.42 -33.98 -13.28
C ILE A 591 38.73 -34.25 -12.53
N CYS A 592 39.59 -35.13 -13.05
CA CYS A 592 40.90 -35.41 -12.44
C CYS A 592 41.79 -34.15 -12.37
N ASN A 593 41.78 -33.32 -13.41
CA ASN A 593 42.52 -32.06 -13.43
C ASN A 593 41.92 -31.06 -12.44
N TYR A 594 40.58 -30.92 -12.40
CA TYR A 594 39.90 -30.05 -11.45
C TYR A 594 40.16 -30.44 -9.98
N LEU A 595 40.12 -31.73 -9.65
CA LEU A 595 40.45 -32.22 -8.29
C LEU A 595 41.92 -32.03 -7.91
N SER A 596 42.82 -31.82 -8.88
CA SER A 596 44.24 -31.55 -8.64
C SER A 596 44.56 -30.09 -8.33
N ASP A 597 43.75 -29.14 -8.84
CA ASP A 597 43.89 -27.70 -8.65
C ASP A 597 42.50 -27.02 -8.67
N PRO A 598 41.70 -27.16 -7.61
CA PRO A 598 40.29 -26.73 -7.62
C PRO A 598 40.14 -25.21 -7.58
N SER A 599 39.49 -24.66 -8.61
CA SER A 599 39.15 -23.24 -8.73
C SER A 599 37.88 -22.83 -7.97
N GLY A 600 37.11 -23.79 -7.43
CA GLY A 600 35.83 -23.57 -6.76
C GLY A 600 35.42 -24.72 -5.83
N VAL A 601 34.13 -24.76 -5.49
CA VAL A 601 33.54 -25.73 -4.56
C VAL A 601 33.47 -27.11 -5.22
N ILE A 602 33.78 -28.17 -4.46
CA ILE A 602 33.61 -29.57 -4.85
C ILE A 602 32.50 -30.20 -4.00
N ASN A 603 31.38 -30.60 -4.61
CA ASN A 603 30.33 -31.37 -3.96
C ASN A 603 30.10 -32.70 -4.69
N ILE A 604 30.66 -33.78 -4.16
CA ILE A 604 30.54 -35.12 -4.76
C ILE A 604 30.04 -36.08 -3.68
N LEU A 605 28.76 -36.50 -3.78
CA LEU A 605 28.09 -37.30 -2.75
C LEU A 605 26.82 -38.01 -3.25
N HIS A 606 26.47 -39.13 -2.62
CA HIS A 606 25.31 -39.97 -2.94
C HIS A 606 25.27 -40.52 -4.38
N ASN A 607 26.44 -40.80 -4.97
CA ASN A 607 26.55 -41.54 -6.23
C ASN A 607 26.86 -43.03 -5.95
N ALA A 608 27.06 -43.84 -6.98
CA ALA A 608 27.53 -45.22 -6.78
C ALA A 608 29.03 -45.25 -6.40
N PRO A 609 29.52 -46.35 -5.79
CA PRO A 609 30.96 -46.56 -5.58
C PRO A 609 31.74 -46.42 -6.90
N GLY A 610 32.88 -45.76 -6.82
CA GLY A 610 33.63 -45.17 -7.93
C GLY A 610 33.51 -43.64 -7.99
N CYS A 611 32.35 -43.08 -7.58
CA CYS A 611 32.02 -41.66 -7.70
C CYS A 611 31.37 -41.05 -6.45
N ASN A 612 31.32 -41.74 -5.31
CA ASN A 612 30.51 -41.33 -4.15
C ASN A 612 31.19 -40.27 -3.26
N SER A 613 32.46 -39.95 -3.47
CA SER A 613 33.16 -38.87 -2.76
C SER A 613 34.31 -38.26 -3.58
N PRO A 614 34.79 -37.05 -3.24
CA PRO A 614 35.96 -36.46 -3.90
C PRO A 614 37.22 -37.33 -3.75
N SER A 615 37.39 -37.98 -2.59
CA SER A 615 38.55 -38.85 -2.32
C SER A 615 38.49 -40.15 -3.13
N GLU A 616 37.31 -40.69 -3.42
CA GLU A 616 37.16 -41.89 -4.25
C GLU A 616 37.59 -41.63 -5.70
N ILE A 617 37.13 -40.52 -6.29
CA ILE A 617 37.53 -40.11 -7.64
C ILE A 617 39.02 -39.73 -7.67
N ALA A 618 39.53 -38.99 -6.67
CA ALA A 618 40.96 -38.67 -6.56
C ALA A 618 41.84 -39.94 -6.53
N ASN A 619 41.44 -40.98 -5.77
CA ASN A 619 42.12 -42.27 -5.75
C ASN A 619 42.10 -42.96 -7.14
N ASN A 620 40.97 -42.92 -7.85
CA ASN A 620 40.85 -43.49 -9.20
C ASN A 620 41.69 -42.71 -10.24
N CYS A 621 41.76 -41.39 -10.11
CA CYS A 621 42.67 -40.50 -10.87
C CYS A 621 44.16 -40.69 -10.51
N GLY A 622 44.48 -41.40 -9.42
CA GLY A 622 45.85 -41.61 -8.94
C GLY A 622 46.48 -40.39 -8.27
N ILE A 623 45.68 -39.45 -7.76
CA ILE A 623 46.12 -38.22 -7.09
C ILE A 623 45.83 -38.26 -5.59
N THR A 624 46.62 -37.54 -4.78
CA THR A 624 46.36 -37.36 -3.35
C THR A 624 45.63 -36.03 -3.15
N LEU A 625 44.44 -36.08 -2.57
CA LEU A 625 43.61 -34.90 -2.34
C LEU A 625 44.16 -34.10 -1.14
N ALA A 626 44.34 -32.79 -1.33
CA ALA A 626 44.65 -31.86 -0.24
C ALA A 626 43.39 -31.55 0.58
N CYS A 627 43.54 -30.77 1.66
CA CYS A 627 42.38 -30.20 2.35
C CYS A 627 41.56 -29.38 1.37
N LEU A 628 40.24 -29.59 1.35
CA LEU A 628 39.32 -28.86 0.49
C LEU A 628 39.38 -27.36 0.84
N PRO A 629 39.90 -26.49 -0.05
CA PRO A 629 40.04 -25.07 0.27
C PRO A 629 38.71 -24.31 0.14
N PHE A 630 37.78 -24.85 -0.65
CA PHE A 630 36.46 -24.27 -0.92
C PHE A 630 35.31 -25.28 -0.77
N GLY A 631 35.59 -26.53 -0.34
CA GLY A 631 34.62 -27.63 -0.30
C GLY A 631 34.29 -28.08 1.13
N ASP A 632 33.07 -28.61 1.30
CA ASP A 632 32.54 -29.02 2.59
C ASP A 632 32.78 -30.51 2.89
N TYR A 633 32.99 -30.82 4.17
CA TYR A 633 33.29 -32.18 4.64
C TYR A 633 32.00 -32.89 5.05
N ASN A 634 31.62 -33.90 4.27
CA ASN A 634 30.38 -34.66 4.45
C ASN A 634 30.67 -36.04 5.05
N PHE A 635 30.23 -36.26 6.28
CA PHE A 635 30.32 -37.53 7.01
C PHE A 635 28.94 -38.19 7.07
N LEU A 636 28.72 -39.15 6.18
CA LEU A 636 27.42 -39.82 5.96
C LEU A 636 27.43 -41.27 6.44
N THR A 637 28.61 -41.82 6.73
CA THR A 637 28.85 -43.18 7.21
C THR A 637 29.94 -43.18 8.29
N GLN A 638 30.01 -44.24 9.09
CA GLN A 638 31.11 -44.46 10.01
C GLN A 638 32.44 -44.68 9.27
N ALA A 639 32.40 -45.11 8.00
CA ALA A 639 33.58 -45.23 7.16
C ALA A 639 34.17 -43.86 6.82
N ASP A 640 33.35 -42.84 6.54
CA ASP A 640 33.81 -41.47 6.27
C ASP A 640 34.54 -40.89 7.49
N VAL A 641 33.95 -41.07 8.68
CA VAL A 641 34.54 -40.67 9.97
C VAL A 641 35.87 -41.39 10.21
N ASN A 642 35.91 -42.72 10.05
CA ASN A 642 37.10 -43.52 10.35
C ASN A 642 38.24 -43.28 9.35
N ASN A 643 37.92 -42.96 8.09
CA ASN A 643 38.88 -42.75 7.02
C ASN A 643 39.25 -41.27 6.83
N PHE A 644 38.76 -40.35 7.65
CA PHE A 644 39.03 -38.90 7.51
C PHE A 644 40.53 -38.61 7.35
N GLN A 645 41.36 -39.07 8.28
CA GLN A 645 42.83 -38.89 8.21
C GLN A 645 43.53 -39.69 7.08
N TYR A 646 42.84 -40.65 6.46
CA TYR A 646 43.39 -41.35 5.28
C TYR A 646 43.07 -40.58 3.99
N ASN A 647 41.86 -40.03 3.90
CA ASN A 647 41.40 -39.22 2.78
C ASN A 647 42.00 -37.79 2.79
N TYR A 648 42.29 -37.26 3.98
CA TYR A 648 42.69 -35.87 4.23
C TYR A 648 43.84 -35.81 5.26
N PRO A 649 45.05 -36.30 4.92
CA PRO A 649 46.10 -36.64 5.90
C PRO A 649 46.72 -35.48 6.69
N ASP A 650 46.62 -34.25 6.19
CA ASP A 650 47.21 -33.05 6.82
C ASP A 650 46.15 -32.04 7.31
N CYS A 651 44.87 -32.44 7.38
CA CYS A 651 43.74 -31.52 7.56
C CYS A 651 43.24 -31.45 9.01
N ASN A 652 43.86 -30.54 9.78
CA ASN A 652 43.49 -30.26 11.17
C ASN A 652 42.64 -28.97 11.31
N ASP A 653 42.69 -28.08 10.32
CA ASP A 653 41.96 -26.81 10.30
C ASP A 653 41.14 -26.76 9.00
N LEU A 654 39.81 -26.72 9.12
CA LEU A 654 38.91 -26.95 7.99
C LEU A 654 38.29 -25.63 7.50
N MET A 655 38.61 -25.24 6.26
CA MET A 655 38.12 -23.99 5.66
C MET A 655 36.66 -24.08 5.18
N GLY A 656 36.15 -25.29 4.95
CA GLY A 656 34.76 -25.58 4.61
C GLY A 656 33.88 -25.86 5.84
N SER A 657 32.58 -26.03 5.61
CA SER A 657 31.64 -26.51 6.62
C SER A 657 31.78 -28.03 6.83
N VAL A 658 31.33 -28.52 7.99
CA VAL A 658 31.36 -29.93 8.38
C VAL A 658 29.93 -30.42 8.65
N PHE A 659 29.52 -31.46 7.92
CA PHE A 659 28.21 -32.08 8.05
C PHE A 659 28.35 -33.52 8.56
N ILE A 660 27.83 -33.80 9.75
CA ILE A 660 27.81 -35.13 10.38
C ILE A 660 26.36 -35.62 10.42
N ASN A 661 25.99 -36.49 9.49
CA ASN A 661 24.63 -37.00 9.31
C ASN A 661 24.64 -38.46 8.84
N GLY A 662 24.94 -39.36 9.78
CA GLY A 662 25.08 -40.80 9.52
C GLY A 662 23.79 -41.61 9.54
N ALA A 663 22.63 -40.99 9.77
CA ALA A 663 21.36 -41.65 10.09
C ALA A 663 21.49 -42.71 11.21
N LEU A 664 21.72 -44.00 10.86
CA LEU A 664 21.88 -45.11 11.80
C LEU A 664 23.35 -45.60 11.93
N ASP A 665 24.27 -45.12 11.10
CA ASP A 665 25.61 -45.71 10.94
C ASP A 665 26.68 -45.05 11.82
N ILE A 666 26.67 -43.72 11.97
CA ILE A 666 27.64 -43.01 12.81
C ILE A 666 27.33 -43.22 14.30
N THR A 667 28.21 -43.97 14.96
CA THR A 667 28.12 -44.34 16.39
C THR A 667 29.08 -43.56 17.29
N ASN A 668 30.16 -43.02 16.71
CA ASN A 668 31.19 -42.26 17.42
C ASN A 668 31.99 -41.38 16.43
N LEU A 669 32.65 -40.35 16.93
CA LEU A 669 33.40 -39.37 16.13
C LEU A 669 34.92 -39.54 16.23
N SER A 670 35.45 -40.68 16.70
CA SER A 670 36.85 -40.79 17.13
C SER A 670 37.90 -40.52 16.04
N GLY A 671 37.54 -40.64 14.76
CA GLY A 671 38.41 -40.32 13.62
C GLY A 671 38.52 -38.83 13.31
N LEU A 672 37.75 -37.97 13.99
CA LEU A 672 37.74 -36.50 13.82
C LEU A 672 38.58 -35.78 14.89
N ASN A 673 39.26 -36.52 15.77
CA ASN A 673 39.94 -36.00 16.96
C ASN A 673 41.16 -35.10 16.70
N VAL A 674 41.50 -34.86 15.44
CA VAL A 674 42.56 -33.95 15.01
C VAL A 674 42.05 -32.59 14.49
N ILE A 675 40.73 -32.41 14.38
CA ILE A 675 40.15 -31.12 13.99
C ILE A 675 40.30 -30.13 15.15
N ASN A 676 41.11 -29.09 14.96
CA ASN A 676 41.33 -28.00 15.91
C ASN A 676 40.38 -26.83 15.68
N SER A 677 40.02 -26.56 14.43
CA SER A 677 39.16 -25.45 14.02
C SER A 677 38.34 -25.76 12.76
N ILE A 678 37.16 -25.13 12.67
CA ILE A 678 36.30 -25.12 11.50
C ILE A 678 35.99 -23.65 11.18
N GLU A 679 36.30 -23.17 9.98
CA GLU A 679 36.12 -21.76 9.60
C GLU A 679 34.66 -21.41 9.32
N ARG A 680 33.86 -22.38 8.88
CA ARG A 680 32.44 -22.22 8.57
C ARG A 680 31.58 -22.99 9.58
N ASP A 681 30.52 -23.68 9.13
CA ASP A 681 29.51 -24.27 10.00
C ASP A 681 29.88 -25.69 10.44
N LEU A 682 29.45 -26.10 11.64
CA LEU A 682 29.47 -27.50 12.08
C LEU A 682 28.04 -27.95 12.35
N MET A 683 27.50 -28.80 11.46
CA MET A 683 26.16 -29.37 11.59
C MET A 683 26.22 -30.85 11.98
N ILE A 684 25.83 -31.15 13.21
CA ILE A 684 25.69 -32.51 13.75
C ILE A 684 24.20 -32.83 13.81
N ALA A 685 23.70 -33.53 12.79
CA ALA A 685 22.26 -33.71 12.62
C ALA A 685 21.82 -35.11 12.20
N GLY A 686 20.70 -35.57 12.78
CA GLY A 686 20.03 -36.80 12.36
C GLY A 686 20.73 -38.10 12.77
N ASN A 687 21.74 -38.06 13.63
CA ASN A 687 22.50 -39.23 14.07
C ASN A 687 21.71 -39.98 15.17
N LYS A 688 21.01 -41.05 14.78
CA LYS A 688 20.11 -41.83 15.65
C LYS A 688 20.82 -42.82 16.58
N THR A 689 22.14 -42.94 16.46
CA THR A 689 22.99 -43.86 17.23
C THR A 689 24.13 -43.15 17.98
N LEU A 690 24.31 -41.84 17.79
CA LEU A 690 25.39 -41.04 18.40
C LEU A 690 24.98 -40.51 19.78
N VAL A 691 25.59 -41.03 20.84
CA VAL A 691 25.20 -40.75 22.24
C VAL A 691 25.92 -39.58 22.90
N ASN A 692 27.08 -39.20 22.38
CA ASN A 692 27.90 -38.05 22.76
C ASN A 692 28.76 -37.59 21.57
N LEU A 693 29.56 -36.54 21.74
CA LEU A 693 30.36 -35.92 20.68
C LEU A 693 31.87 -36.20 20.84
N SER A 694 32.24 -37.18 21.67
CA SER A 694 33.64 -37.57 21.91
C SER A 694 34.31 -37.98 20.60
N GLY A 695 35.50 -37.41 20.35
CA GLY A 695 36.13 -37.34 19.04
C GLY A 695 36.17 -35.94 18.46
N LEU A 696 35.52 -34.94 19.06
CA LEU A 696 35.70 -33.52 18.74
C LEU A 696 36.52 -32.75 19.81
N ASP A 697 37.15 -33.47 20.74
CA ASP A 697 37.75 -32.90 21.97
C ASP A 697 38.89 -31.88 21.73
N SER A 698 39.44 -31.84 20.51
CA SER A 698 40.47 -30.87 20.07
C SER A 698 39.90 -29.58 19.50
N LEU A 699 38.59 -29.53 19.21
CA LEU A 699 37.92 -28.42 18.54
C LEU A 699 37.82 -27.20 19.46
N SER A 700 38.48 -26.12 19.07
CA SER A 700 38.66 -24.92 19.89
C SER A 700 37.82 -23.71 19.45
N SER A 701 37.48 -23.66 18.16
CA SER A 701 36.71 -22.57 17.54
C SER A 701 35.92 -23.03 16.31
N ILE A 702 34.71 -22.49 16.14
CA ILE A 702 33.88 -22.61 14.94
C ILE A 702 33.57 -21.19 14.42
N GLY A 703 33.93 -20.85 13.18
CA GLY A 703 33.69 -19.51 12.63
C GLY A 703 32.23 -19.23 12.28
N GLY A 704 31.48 -20.26 11.86
CA GLY A 704 30.05 -20.21 11.52
C GLY A 704 29.12 -20.74 12.62
N GLU A 705 28.00 -21.36 12.23
CA GLU A 705 26.99 -21.95 13.13
C GLU A 705 27.43 -23.33 13.65
N LEU A 706 27.50 -23.51 14.97
CA LEU A 706 27.40 -24.82 15.61
C LEU A 706 25.93 -25.22 15.69
N LYS A 707 25.53 -26.20 14.89
CA LYS A 707 24.16 -26.69 14.79
C LYS A 707 24.05 -28.15 15.19
N ILE A 708 23.37 -28.40 16.31
CA ILE A 708 23.14 -29.75 16.84
C ILE A 708 21.64 -30.02 16.76
N CYS A 709 21.19 -30.84 15.80
CA CYS A 709 19.77 -31.15 15.66
C CYS A 709 19.41 -32.63 15.60
N CYS A 710 18.24 -32.96 16.16
CA CYS A 710 17.48 -34.11 15.68
C CYS A 710 18.21 -35.45 15.97
N ASN A 711 19.10 -35.47 16.97
CA ASN A 711 19.93 -36.60 17.37
C ASN A 711 19.27 -37.30 18.58
N ASP A 712 18.27 -38.14 18.31
CA ASP A 712 17.31 -38.63 19.33
C ASP A 712 17.93 -39.32 20.55
N VAL A 713 19.16 -39.85 20.46
CA VAL A 713 19.85 -40.56 21.56
C VAL A 713 21.00 -39.75 22.19
N LEU A 714 21.29 -38.55 21.69
CA LEU A 714 22.30 -37.64 22.22
C LEU A 714 21.83 -37.11 23.58
N ASN A 715 22.61 -37.40 24.64
CA ASN A 715 22.24 -37.07 26.02
C ASN A 715 23.24 -36.17 26.76
N GLN A 716 24.38 -35.88 26.13
CA GLN A 716 25.43 -35.00 26.63
C GLN A 716 26.23 -34.42 25.45
N LEU A 717 26.80 -33.23 25.62
CA LEU A 717 27.62 -32.57 24.59
C LEU A 717 29.13 -32.80 24.80
N THR A 718 29.49 -33.78 25.65
CA THR A 718 30.87 -34.23 25.90
C THR A 718 31.61 -34.50 24.60
N GLY A 719 32.79 -33.90 24.45
CA GLY A 719 33.55 -33.76 23.22
C GLY A 719 33.66 -32.30 22.73
N LEU A 720 32.91 -31.35 23.31
CA LEU A 720 32.97 -29.92 22.96
C LEU A 720 33.60 -29.03 24.05
N GLU A 721 34.13 -29.59 25.13
CA GLU A 721 34.64 -28.84 26.29
C GLU A 721 35.81 -27.89 25.95
N GLY A 722 36.48 -28.11 24.83
CA GLY A 722 37.54 -27.24 24.29
C GLY A 722 37.03 -26.02 23.52
N LEU A 723 35.74 -25.97 23.16
CA LEU A 723 35.16 -24.92 22.32
C LEU A 723 35.01 -23.61 23.10
N THR A 724 35.77 -22.59 22.70
CA THR A 724 35.78 -21.28 23.39
C THR A 724 34.94 -20.21 22.69
N SER A 725 34.71 -20.36 21.38
CA SER A 725 33.91 -19.45 20.58
C SER A 725 33.21 -20.16 19.43
N THR A 726 32.01 -19.69 19.11
CA THR A 726 31.28 -20.04 17.89
C THR A 726 30.63 -18.81 17.26
N GLY A 727 30.51 -18.79 15.94
CA GLY A 727 29.80 -17.73 15.21
C GLY A 727 28.32 -17.69 15.59
N SER A 728 27.63 -18.82 15.63
CA SER A 728 26.26 -18.95 16.17
C SER A 728 26.06 -20.33 16.79
N LEU A 729 25.10 -20.48 17.70
CA LEU A 729 24.79 -21.76 18.35
C LEU A 729 23.30 -22.09 18.20
N SER A 730 23.01 -23.31 17.77
CA SER A 730 21.66 -23.79 17.50
C SER A 730 21.49 -25.23 17.97
N ILE A 731 20.73 -25.42 19.05
CA ILE A 731 20.50 -26.72 19.67
C ILE A 731 19.00 -27.02 19.58
N ARG A 732 18.63 -28.01 18.76
CA ARG A 732 17.23 -28.27 18.42
C ARG A 732 16.81 -29.74 18.39
N SER A 733 15.67 -30.08 18.99
CA SER A 733 15.08 -31.43 18.87
C SER A 733 16.06 -32.56 19.25
N ASN A 734 16.84 -32.35 20.31
CA ASN A 734 17.69 -33.38 20.90
C ASN A 734 17.05 -33.83 22.22
N ASP A 735 15.93 -34.56 22.12
CA ASP A 735 15.01 -34.77 23.24
C ASP A 735 15.61 -35.47 24.46
N ASN A 736 16.77 -36.11 24.36
CA ASN A 736 17.46 -36.74 25.49
C ASN A 736 18.51 -35.84 26.17
N LEU A 737 18.76 -34.61 25.68
CA LEU A 737 19.54 -33.61 26.42
C LEU A 737 18.75 -33.12 27.64
N THR A 738 19.41 -33.08 28.79
CA THR A 738 18.83 -32.59 30.07
C THR A 738 19.49 -31.29 30.56
N SER A 739 20.71 -31.02 30.09
CA SER A 739 21.49 -29.79 30.24
C SER A 739 22.36 -29.59 28.98
N LEU A 740 23.14 -28.52 28.93
CA LEU A 740 24.07 -28.19 27.83
C LEU A 740 25.54 -28.45 28.19
N SER A 741 25.80 -29.22 29.25
CA SER A 741 27.15 -29.56 29.72
C SER A 741 27.98 -30.22 28.62
N GLY A 742 29.22 -29.74 28.48
CA GLY A 742 30.05 -29.91 27.29
C GLY A 742 30.31 -28.59 26.55
N LEU A 743 29.53 -27.54 26.78
CA LEU A 743 29.74 -26.19 26.20
C LEU A 743 30.40 -25.19 27.17
N ASP A 744 30.85 -25.66 28.33
CA ASP A 744 31.31 -24.86 29.48
C ASP A 744 32.48 -23.91 29.18
N GLY A 745 33.15 -24.09 28.04
CA GLY A 745 34.23 -23.22 27.53
C GLY A 745 33.75 -21.96 26.79
N LEU A 746 32.47 -21.88 26.38
CA LEU A 746 31.94 -20.75 25.60
C LEU A 746 31.81 -19.49 26.47
N THR A 747 32.59 -18.45 26.14
CA THR A 747 32.49 -17.13 26.82
C THR A 747 31.64 -16.11 26.08
N SER A 748 31.46 -16.30 24.76
CA SER A 748 30.73 -15.39 23.87
C SER A 748 30.26 -16.10 22.60
N ILE A 749 29.12 -15.68 22.06
CA ILE A 749 28.63 -16.09 20.73
C ILE A 749 28.58 -14.84 19.84
N GLY A 750 29.21 -14.90 18.66
CA GLY A 750 29.35 -13.73 17.78
C GLY A 750 28.05 -13.26 17.12
N GLY A 751 27.13 -14.20 16.90
CA GLY A 751 25.81 -14.03 16.32
C GLY A 751 24.74 -14.63 17.21
N ASN A 752 23.94 -15.55 16.68
CA ASN A 752 22.67 -15.97 17.29
C ASN A 752 22.81 -17.17 18.23
N LEU A 753 22.01 -17.20 19.29
CA LEU A 753 21.77 -18.36 20.14
C LEU A 753 20.33 -18.86 19.98
N LYS A 754 20.17 -20.14 19.66
CA LYS A 754 18.87 -20.81 19.53
C LYS A 754 18.84 -22.07 20.36
N ILE A 755 17.86 -22.18 21.24
CA ILE A 755 17.57 -23.38 22.02
C ILE A 755 16.09 -23.70 21.79
N GLU A 756 15.81 -24.63 20.88
CA GLU A 756 14.46 -24.87 20.37
C GLU A 756 14.04 -26.35 20.51
N TRP A 757 12.80 -26.65 20.90
CA TRP A 757 12.24 -28.02 20.84
C TRP A 757 13.06 -29.11 21.58
N ASN A 758 13.79 -28.81 22.66
CA ASN A 758 14.51 -29.84 23.42
C ASN A 758 13.65 -30.26 24.62
N ASP A 759 12.79 -31.27 24.43
CA ASP A 759 11.64 -31.48 25.33
C ASP A 759 12.01 -31.88 26.77
N ASN A 760 13.14 -32.58 27.01
CA ASN A 760 13.61 -32.91 28.38
C ASN A 760 14.69 -31.95 28.93
N LEU A 761 14.98 -30.84 28.24
CA LEU A 761 15.98 -29.88 28.71
C LEU A 761 15.46 -29.17 29.98
N THR A 762 16.20 -29.29 31.09
CA THR A 762 15.79 -28.78 32.41
C THR A 762 16.43 -27.45 32.78
N CYS A 763 17.61 -27.17 32.22
CA CYS A 763 18.42 -25.97 32.44
C CYS A 763 19.41 -25.76 31.27
N PHE A 764 20.09 -24.61 31.25
CA PHE A 764 21.16 -24.28 30.31
C PHE A 764 22.58 -24.51 30.86
N THR A 765 22.72 -25.13 32.03
CA THR A 765 24.02 -25.47 32.64
C THR A 765 24.97 -26.08 31.60
N GLY A 766 26.15 -25.53 31.47
CA GLY A 766 27.02 -25.61 30.30
C GLY A 766 27.18 -24.28 29.54
N LEU A 767 26.33 -23.28 29.80
CA LEU A 767 26.48 -21.91 29.29
C LEU A 767 26.82 -20.88 30.40
N ASP A 768 27.19 -21.35 31.60
CA ASP A 768 27.40 -20.53 32.79
C ASP A 768 28.52 -19.47 32.62
N GLY A 769 29.44 -19.69 31.67
CA GLY A 769 30.52 -18.76 31.29
C GLY A 769 30.16 -17.74 30.21
N LEU A 770 28.97 -17.84 29.59
CA LEU A 770 28.55 -17.02 28.46
C LEU A 770 28.17 -15.61 28.94
N THR A 771 28.90 -14.59 28.48
CA THR A 771 28.68 -13.20 28.93
C THR A 771 28.00 -12.29 27.90
N PHE A 772 28.01 -12.68 26.63
CA PHE A 772 27.57 -11.86 25.50
C PHE A 772 27.08 -12.70 24.32
N ILE A 773 25.98 -12.24 23.70
CA ILE A 773 25.43 -12.75 22.43
C ILE A 773 25.35 -11.58 21.46
N GLY A 774 26.06 -11.65 20.33
CA GLY A 774 26.14 -10.55 19.36
C GLY A 774 24.90 -10.38 18.47
N GLY A 775 24.16 -11.46 18.24
CA GLY A 775 22.87 -11.47 17.53
C GLY A 775 21.69 -11.62 18.51
N TYR A 776 20.69 -12.40 18.10
CA TYR A 776 19.50 -12.67 18.93
C TYR A 776 19.61 -13.95 19.76
N PHE A 777 18.77 -14.05 20.80
CA PHE A 777 18.59 -15.24 21.62
C PHE A 777 17.13 -15.72 21.54
N GLU A 778 16.91 -16.96 21.09
CA GLU A 778 15.59 -17.59 21.02
C GLU A 778 15.49 -18.85 21.90
N ILE A 779 14.54 -18.83 22.84
CA ILE A 779 14.15 -19.95 23.69
C ILE A 779 12.73 -20.38 23.28
N TYR A 780 12.61 -21.46 22.50
CA TYR A 780 11.36 -21.85 21.86
C TYR A 780 10.96 -23.31 22.16
N ARG A 781 9.81 -23.55 22.79
CA ARG A 781 9.28 -24.92 23.04
C ARG A 781 10.26 -25.89 23.74
N ASN A 782 10.95 -25.46 24.80
CA ASN A 782 11.68 -26.40 25.66
C ASN A 782 10.72 -26.84 26.78
N ASN A 783 9.89 -27.85 26.53
CA ASN A 783 8.70 -28.08 27.35
C ASN A 783 8.95 -28.48 28.81
N THR A 784 10.14 -28.96 29.19
CA THR A 784 10.49 -29.27 30.60
C THR A 784 11.26 -28.14 31.30
N LEU A 785 11.66 -27.09 30.58
CA LEU A 785 12.45 -25.97 31.13
C LEU A 785 11.60 -25.19 32.15
N ALA A 786 11.98 -25.23 33.42
CA ALA A 786 11.28 -24.51 34.50
C ALA A 786 11.75 -23.05 34.63
N SER A 787 13.03 -22.81 34.34
CA SER A 787 13.71 -21.51 34.34
C SER A 787 15.03 -21.62 33.53
N PRO A 788 15.52 -20.54 32.88
CA PRO A 788 16.74 -20.55 32.05
C PRO A 788 18.07 -20.62 32.83
N THR A 789 18.12 -21.16 34.05
CA THR A 789 19.32 -21.28 34.90
C THR A 789 20.49 -21.96 34.18
N GLY A 790 21.72 -21.52 34.46
CA GLY A 790 22.94 -21.90 33.74
C GLY A 790 23.34 -20.92 32.62
N ILE A 791 22.85 -19.68 32.67
CA ILE A 791 23.22 -18.57 31.78
C ILE A 791 23.38 -17.23 32.54
N GLU A 792 23.55 -17.31 33.87
CA GLU A 792 23.57 -16.17 34.82
C GLU A 792 24.66 -15.14 34.53
N GLY A 793 25.68 -15.53 33.75
CA GLY A 793 26.76 -14.65 33.29
C GLY A 793 26.38 -13.68 32.17
N LEU A 794 25.25 -13.89 31.48
CA LEU A 794 24.87 -13.13 30.29
C LEU A 794 24.49 -11.69 30.62
N THR A 795 25.25 -10.72 30.08
CA THR A 795 25.08 -9.30 30.41
C THR A 795 24.36 -8.48 29.34
N SER A 796 24.47 -8.85 28.06
CA SER A 796 23.79 -8.16 26.97
C SER A 796 23.58 -9.04 25.73
N ILE A 797 22.57 -8.63 24.94
CA ILE A 797 22.16 -9.25 23.67
C ILE A 797 22.12 -8.14 22.59
N GLY A 798 22.81 -8.36 21.48
CA GLY A 798 23.01 -7.38 20.40
C GLY A 798 21.84 -7.24 19.41
N GLU A 799 20.93 -8.21 19.36
CA GLU A 799 19.62 -8.06 18.72
C GLU A 799 18.50 -8.33 19.74
N TYR A 800 17.57 -9.24 19.46
CA TYR A 800 16.37 -9.47 20.27
C TYR A 800 16.47 -10.69 21.20
N LEU A 801 15.66 -10.71 22.25
CA LEU A 801 15.42 -11.88 23.10
C LEU A 801 13.98 -12.36 22.90
N ARG A 802 13.81 -13.64 22.57
CA ARG A 802 12.51 -14.26 22.27
C ARG A 802 12.29 -15.50 23.14
N ILE A 803 11.28 -15.48 23.99
CA ILE A 803 10.93 -16.58 24.91
C ILE A 803 9.50 -17.02 24.61
N VAL A 804 9.31 -18.15 23.92
CA VAL A 804 7.99 -18.53 23.38
C VAL A 804 7.63 -20.01 23.52
N TYR A 805 6.36 -20.29 23.85
CA TYR A 805 5.80 -21.65 23.99
C TYR A 805 6.54 -22.57 24.98
N ASN A 806 7.22 -22.04 25.99
CA ASN A 806 7.88 -22.85 27.02
C ASN A 806 6.88 -23.17 28.14
N ASN A 807 6.06 -24.19 27.92
CA ASN A 807 4.84 -24.40 28.71
C ASN A 807 5.03 -24.67 30.20
N ASN A 808 6.19 -25.16 30.66
CA ASN A 808 6.51 -25.36 32.08
C ASN A 808 7.42 -24.27 32.67
N LEU A 809 7.76 -23.24 31.90
CA LEU A 809 8.53 -22.10 32.39
C LEU A 809 7.70 -21.36 33.45
N THR A 810 8.22 -21.22 34.67
CA THR A 810 7.52 -20.57 35.79
C THR A 810 8.08 -19.20 36.14
N SER A 811 9.38 -18.99 35.89
CA SER A 811 10.11 -17.73 36.05
C SER A 811 11.23 -17.62 35.02
N LEU A 812 11.90 -16.47 34.97
CA LEU A 812 13.04 -16.19 34.09
C LEU A 812 14.40 -16.28 34.83
N ALA A 813 14.41 -16.91 36.02
CA ALA A 813 15.61 -17.07 36.84
C ALA A 813 16.73 -17.79 36.06
N GLY A 814 17.94 -17.25 36.10
CA GLY A 814 19.03 -17.52 35.16
C GLY A 814 19.40 -16.33 34.28
N LEU A 815 18.55 -15.30 34.16
CA LEU A 815 18.82 -14.07 33.38
C LEU A 815 19.25 -12.87 34.24
N GLU A 816 19.52 -13.03 35.53
CA GLU A 816 19.71 -11.94 36.50
C GLU A 816 20.88 -11.00 36.15
N GLY A 817 21.84 -11.48 35.36
CA GLY A 817 22.98 -10.71 34.85
C GLY A 817 22.64 -9.75 33.71
N LEU A 818 21.47 -9.88 33.07
CA LEU A 818 21.11 -9.19 31.83
C LEU A 818 20.78 -7.71 32.08
N ILE A 819 21.63 -6.81 31.58
CA ILE A 819 21.54 -5.36 31.81
C ILE A 819 20.80 -4.64 30.67
N SER A 820 20.97 -5.11 29.42
CA SER A 820 20.44 -4.45 28.23
C SER A 820 20.23 -5.40 27.05
N ILE A 821 19.17 -5.15 26.29
CA ILE A 821 18.89 -5.78 24.99
C ILE A 821 18.87 -4.66 23.95
N GLU A 822 19.67 -4.74 22.88
CA GLU A 822 19.72 -3.68 21.85
C GLU A 822 18.49 -3.71 20.93
N GLY A 823 17.94 -4.89 20.65
CA GLY A 823 16.71 -5.11 19.90
C GLY A 823 15.48 -5.30 20.80
N ASP A 824 14.53 -6.09 20.31
CA ASP A 824 13.23 -6.31 20.96
C ASP A 824 13.30 -7.37 22.10
N LEU A 825 12.39 -7.32 23.07
CA LEU A 825 12.12 -8.39 24.04
C LEU A 825 10.71 -8.93 23.83
N LEU A 826 10.59 -10.22 23.49
CA LEU A 826 9.32 -10.90 23.23
C LEU A 826 9.14 -12.06 24.22
N ILE A 827 8.08 -12.00 25.02
CA ILE A 827 7.69 -13.03 25.98
C ILE A 827 6.26 -13.45 25.63
N GLU A 828 6.10 -14.55 24.89
CA GLU A 828 4.84 -14.94 24.24
C GLU A 828 4.43 -16.38 24.59
N ASP A 829 3.14 -16.64 24.85
CA ASP A 829 2.58 -18.01 24.98
C ASP A 829 3.24 -18.92 26.05
N ASN A 830 3.94 -18.38 27.07
CA ASN A 830 4.51 -19.16 28.16
C ASN A 830 3.46 -19.37 29.26
N SER A 831 2.52 -20.30 29.03
CA SER A 831 1.29 -20.40 29.83
C SER A 831 1.46 -20.58 31.35
N ASN A 832 2.56 -21.18 31.84
CA ASN A 832 2.83 -21.33 33.27
C ASN A 832 3.68 -20.21 33.89
N LEU A 833 4.16 -19.24 33.11
CA LEU A 833 5.02 -18.15 33.57
C LEU A 833 4.21 -17.24 34.50
N SER A 834 4.58 -17.18 35.78
CA SER A 834 3.82 -16.45 36.80
C SER A 834 4.44 -15.12 37.21
N GLU A 835 5.74 -14.94 36.96
CA GLU A 835 6.55 -13.79 37.33
C GLU A 835 7.71 -13.63 36.32
N LEU A 836 8.21 -12.40 36.15
CA LEU A 836 9.36 -12.09 35.28
C LEU A 836 10.68 -12.06 36.05
N THR A 837 10.68 -12.56 37.30
CA THR A 837 11.86 -12.73 38.16
C THR A 837 12.99 -13.40 37.40
N GLY A 838 14.17 -12.78 37.43
CA GLY A 838 15.28 -13.03 36.50
C GLY A 838 15.61 -11.82 35.61
N LEU A 839 14.70 -10.85 35.43
CA LEU A 839 14.97 -9.64 34.62
C LEU A 839 15.30 -8.38 35.44
N GLU A 840 15.52 -8.48 36.76
CA GLU A 840 15.63 -7.33 37.66
C GLU A 840 16.82 -6.42 37.33
N GLY A 841 17.84 -6.96 36.66
CA GLY A 841 19.01 -6.23 36.16
C GLY A 841 18.74 -5.40 34.89
N LEU A 842 17.65 -5.67 34.17
CA LEU A 842 17.37 -5.10 32.85
C LEU A 842 17.01 -3.62 32.95
N THR A 843 17.90 -2.75 32.48
CA THR A 843 17.75 -1.29 32.62
C THR A 843 17.16 -0.61 31.38
N SER A 844 17.35 -1.20 30.19
CA SER A 844 16.88 -0.63 28.92
C SER A 844 16.70 -1.69 27.84
N ILE A 845 15.69 -1.50 27.00
CA ILE A 845 15.45 -2.25 25.76
C ILE A 845 15.54 -1.26 24.60
N GLY A 846 16.43 -1.49 23.62
CA GLY A 846 16.60 -0.58 22.47
C GLY A 846 15.48 -0.73 21.42
N GLY A 847 14.97 -1.94 21.25
CA GLY A 847 13.74 -2.25 20.53
C GLY A 847 12.48 -2.14 21.39
N GLY A 848 11.43 -2.84 20.99
CA GLY A 848 10.15 -2.92 21.70
C GLY A 848 10.09 -4.03 22.74
N LEU A 849 9.08 -3.96 23.61
CA LEU A 849 8.74 -4.98 24.60
C LEU A 849 7.34 -5.53 24.27
N LEU A 850 7.25 -6.82 23.97
CA LEU A 850 6.01 -7.57 23.78
C LEU A 850 5.85 -8.59 24.91
N ILE A 851 4.76 -8.51 25.64
CA ILE A 851 4.35 -9.48 26.66
C ILE A 851 2.97 -9.98 26.28
N GLU A 852 2.87 -11.20 25.75
CA GLU A 852 1.65 -11.72 25.13
C GLU A 852 1.27 -13.14 25.59
N LYS A 853 -0.02 -13.40 25.86
CA LYS A 853 -0.57 -14.74 26.16
C LYS A 853 0.13 -15.50 27.31
N ASN A 854 0.77 -14.81 28.24
CA ASN A 854 1.35 -15.44 29.44
C ASN A 854 0.25 -15.62 30.49
N HIS A 855 -0.57 -16.67 30.32
CA HIS A 855 -1.85 -16.82 31.01
C HIS A 855 -1.77 -16.87 32.55
N ASN A 856 -0.63 -17.18 33.15
CA ASN A 856 -0.42 -17.18 34.60
C ASN A 856 0.30 -15.93 35.15
N LEU A 857 0.62 -14.95 34.30
CA LEU A 857 1.37 -13.75 34.69
C LEU A 857 0.46 -12.74 35.40
N ALA A 858 0.64 -12.56 36.70
CA ALA A 858 -0.28 -11.78 37.55
C ALA A 858 0.05 -10.28 37.62
N ASN A 859 1.34 -9.94 37.44
CA ASN A 859 1.91 -8.59 37.35
C ASN A 859 3.21 -8.67 36.51
N LEU A 860 3.99 -7.58 36.45
CA LEU A 860 5.25 -7.50 35.70
C LEU A 860 6.49 -7.47 36.62
N THR A 861 6.36 -7.96 37.86
CA THR A 861 7.48 -8.06 38.81
C THR A 861 8.63 -8.85 38.21
N GLY A 862 9.83 -8.30 38.33
CA GLY A 862 11.02 -8.67 37.54
C GLY A 862 11.48 -7.56 36.59
N LEU A 863 10.65 -6.57 36.24
CA LEU A 863 11.04 -5.45 35.36
C LEU A 863 11.42 -4.15 36.11
N GLU A 864 11.57 -4.16 37.43
CA GLU A 864 11.76 -2.96 38.28
C GLU A 864 13.06 -2.18 37.95
N GLY A 865 13.99 -2.81 37.23
CA GLY A 865 15.19 -2.19 36.68
C GLY A 865 14.92 -1.23 35.52
N LEU A 866 13.84 -1.45 34.75
CA LEU A 866 13.62 -0.94 33.41
C LEU A 866 13.28 0.55 33.39
N THR A 867 14.07 1.34 32.66
CA THR A 867 13.92 2.81 32.59
C THR A 867 13.51 3.34 31.22
N SER A 868 13.78 2.60 30.14
CA SER A 868 13.45 3.04 28.78
C SER A 868 13.27 1.89 27.80
N ILE A 869 12.32 2.05 26.89
CA ILE A 869 12.07 1.18 25.73
C ILE A 869 12.21 2.04 24.46
N GLY A 870 13.14 1.73 23.55
CA GLY A 870 13.34 2.52 22.33
C GLY A 870 12.32 2.23 21.22
N GLY A 871 11.71 1.05 21.26
CA GLY A 871 10.58 0.64 20.44
C GLY A 871 9.22 0.92 21.08
N GLY A 872 8.24 0.05 20.81
CA GLY A 872 6.91 0.13 21.42
C GLY A 872 6.77 -0.80 22.61
N LEU A 873 5.82 -0.51 23.51
CA LEU A 873 5.41 -1.42 24.58
C LEU A 873 4.04 -2.00 24.21
N GLU A 874 3.94 -3.32 24.14
CA GLU A 874 2.70 -4.05 23.84
C GLU A 874 2.47 -5.13 24.90
N ILE A 875 1.39 -4.97 25.66
CA ILE A 875 0.95 -5.91 26.71
C ILE A 875 -0.40 -6.44 26.25
N ASN A 876 -0.44 -7.70 25.82
CA ASN A 876 -1.55 -8.27 25.08
C ASN A 876 -2.03 -9.63 25.64
N GLU A 877 -3.34 -9.87 25.75
CA GLU A 877 -3.92 -11.18 26.10
C GLU A 877 -3.37 -11.85 27.39
N ASN A 878 -2.77 -11.10 28.34
CA ASN A 878 -2.32 -11.66 29.63
C ASN A 878 -3.52 -11.73 30.59
N ILE A 879 -4.36 -12.75 30.38
CA ILE A 879 -5.74 -12.78 30.91
C ILE A 879 -5.90 -12.67 32.44
N ILE A 880 -4.87 -12.98 33.25
CA ILE A 880 -4.91 -12.80 34.71
C ILE A 880 -4.13 -11.58 35.23
N LEU A 881 -3.47 -10.82 34.37
CA LEU A 881 -2.70 -9.64 34.74
C LEU A 881 -3.62 -8.63 35.44
N THR A 882 -3.28 -8.23 36.67
CA THR A 882 -4.15 -7.35 37.50
C THR A 882 -3.66 -5.92 37.65
N SER A 883 -2.34 -5.71 37.55
CA SER A 883 -1.64 -4.42 37.57
C SER A 883 -0.40 -4.46 36.68
N LEU A 884 0.20 -3.28 36.44
CA LEU A 884 1.48 -3.12 35.74
C LEU A 884 2.67 -2.93 36.70
N THR A 885 2.49 -3.36 37.96
CA THR A 885 3.54 -3.41 38.99
C THR A 885 4.75 -4.16 38.45
N GLY A 886 5.93 -3.56 38.57
CA GLY A 886 7.16 -3.95 37.88
C GLY A 886 7.67 -2.91 36.88
N LEU A 887 6.84 -1.97 36.39
CA LEU A 887 7.26 -0.92 35.44
C LEU A 887 7.57 0.43 36.10
N GLU A 888 7.65 0.51 37.44
CA GLU A 888 7.56 1.78 38.21
C GLU A 888 8.59 2.85 37.82
N ARG A 889 9.69 2.46 37.17
CA ARG A 889 10.80 3.34 36.78
C ARG A 889 10.86 3.62 35.27
N LEU A 890 9.88 3.14 34.49
CA LEU A 890 9.83 3.28 33.05
C LEU A 890 9.50 4.72 32.65
N ALA A 891 10.52 5.51 32.36
CA ALA A 891 10.38 6.94 32.08
C ALA A 891 9.97 7.26 30.63
N SER A 892 10.27 6.38 29.67
CA SER A 892 10.06 6.65 28.23
C SER A 892 9.88 5.43 27.33
N ILE A 893 9.01 5.58 26.31
CA ILE A 893 8.76 4.62 25.23
C ILE A 893 8.98 5.34 23.88
N GLY A 894 9.84 4.84 23.01
CA GLY A 894 10.24 5.52 21.77
C GLY A 894 9.22 5.42 20.62
N LYS A 895 8.36 4.40 20.62
CA LYS A 895 7.23 4.24 19.70
C LYS A 895 5.90 4.24 20.49
N GLY A 896 4.92 3.43 20.08
CA GLY A 896 3.59 3.43 20.70
C GLY A 896 3.48 2.59 21.97
N LEU A 897 2.50 2.92 22.80
CA LEU A 897 2.07 2.13 23.96
C LEU A 897 0.74 1.46 23.63
N ARG A 898 0.68 0.13 23.78
CA ARG A 898 -0.51 -0.70 23.55
C ARG A 898 -0.76 -1.60 24.75
N ILE A 899 -1.97 -1.50 25.29
CA ILE A 899 -2.44 -2.35 26.38
C ILE A 899 -3.79 -2.89 25.89
N GLU A 900 -3.79 -4.11 25.38
CA GLU A 900 -4.94 -4.70 24.68
C GLU A 900 -5.32 -6.08 25.26
N TYR A 901 -6.62 -6.37 25.38
CA TYR A 901 -7.16 -7.69 25.78
C TYR A 901 -6.71 -8.24 27.17
N ASN A 902 -6.23 -7.41 28.09
CA ASN A 902 -5.87 -7.85 29.46
C ASN A 902 -7.12 -7.77 30.36
N TYR A 903 -8.02 -8.75 30.25
CA TYR A 903 -9.37 -8.66 30.79
C TYR A 903 -9.46 -8.41 32.32
N ASN A 904 -8.48 -8.89 33.10
CA ASN A 904 -8.43 -8.71 34.55
C ASN A 904 -7.65 -7.47 35.02
N LEU A 905 -7.08 -6.67 34.10
CA LEU A 905 -6.30 -5.49 34.44
C LEU A 905 -7.22 -4.42 35.03
N THR A 906 -6.93 -3.98 36.26
CA THR A 906 -7.82 -3.04 36.99
C THR A 906 -7.33 -1.59 36.99
N SER A 907 -6.01 -1.39 36.86
CA SER A 907 -5.35 -0.08 36.86
C SER A 907 -4.05 -0.13 36.04
N LEU A 908 -3.58 1.03 35.58
CA LEU A 908 -2.28 1.19 34.91
C LEU A 908 -1.15 1.58 35.89
N THR A 909 -1.45 1.61 37.19
CA THR A 909 -0.48 1.80 38.28
C THR A 909 0.72 0.86 38.11
N GLY A 910 1.92 1.42 38.26
CA GLY A 910 3.17 0.86 37.78
C GLY A 910 3.77 1.63 36.61
N MET A 911 3.04 2.56 35.97
CA MET A 911 3.58 3.42 34.90
C MET A 911 3.83 4.87 35.34
N ASP A 912 3.79 5.15 36.64
CA ASP A 912 3.67 6.48 37.25
C ASP A 912 4.86 7.44 36.95
N GLU A 913 6.03 6.93 36.57
CA GLU A 913 7.18 7.74 36.11
C GLU A 913 7.22 7.98 34.57
N LEU A 914 6.28 7.42 33.80
CA LEU A 914 6.26 7.54 32.34
C LEU A 914 5.91 8.97 31.90
N THR A 915 6.85 9.63 31.23
CA THR A 915 6.71 11.03 30.78
C THR A 915 6.75 11.20 29.26
N TYR A 916 7.15 10.16 28.51
CA TYR A 916 7.31 10.23 27.05
C TYR A 916 6.84 8.97 26.32
N VAL A 917 6.00 9.15 25.30
CA VAL A 917 5.65 8.14 24.30
C VAL A 917 5.82 8.74 22.91
N GLY A 918 6.76 8.21 22.10
CA GLY A 918 7.04 8.75 20.77
C GLY A 918 5.96 8.45 19.72
N GLY A 919 5.19 7.39 19.92
CA GLY A 919 4.08 6.96 19.07
C GLY A 919 2.69 7.26 19.64
N GLY A 920 1.71 6.44 19.28
CA GLY A 920 0.33 6.56 19.76
C GLY A 920 0.04 5.70 21.00
N LEU A 921 -1.01 6.08 21.73
CA LEU A 921 -1.52 5.36 22.90
C LEU A 921 -2.78 4.57 22.52
N ARG A 922 -2.78 3.26 22.76
CA ARG A 922 -3.92 2.35 22.53
C ARG A 922 -4.23 1.58 23.80
N ILE A 923 -5.46 1.71 24.28
CA ILE A 923 -5.98 1.03 25.46
C ILE A 923 -7.29 0.38 25.03
N LYS A 924 -7.29 -0.94 24.83
CA LYS A 924 -8.46 -1.64 24.27
C LYS A 924 -8.81 -2.95 24.96
N TYR A 925 -10.09 -3.30 25.04
CA TYR A 925 -10.53 -4.63 25.51
C TYR A 925 -10.03 -5.00 26.93
N ASN A 926 -9.68 -4.02 27.77
CA ASN A 926 -9.28 -4.26 29.16
C ASN A 926 -10.53 -4.08 30.04
N TYR A 927 -11.43 -5.06 30.01
CA TYR A 927 -12.79 -4.89 30.51
C TYR A 927 -12.87 -4.39 31.96
N ASN A 928 -12.04 -4.92 32.88
CA ASN A 928 -12.05 -4.54 34.29
C ASN A 928 -11.29 -3.23 34.62
N LEU A 929 -10.74 -2.52 33.63
CA LEU A 929 -9.94 -1.31 33.84
C LEU A 929 -10.82 -0.14 34.28
N THR A 930 -10.67 0.33 35.52
CA THR A 930 -11.59 1.36 36.08
C THR A 930 -11.16 2.81 35.83
N SER A 931 -9.87 3.03 35.59
CA SER A 931 -9.22 4.35 35.44
C SER A 931 -7.90 4.25 34.68
N LEU A 932 -7.41 5.36 34.14
CA LEU A 932 -6.10 5.45 33.47
C LEU A 932 -4.97 5.90 34.41
N ALA A 933 -5.20 5.85 35.73
CA ALA A 933 -4.22 6.20 36.74
C ALA A 933 -2.95 5.36 36.61
N GLY A 934 -1.79 6.01 36.71
CA GLY A 934 -0.48 5.53 36.26
C GLY A 934 0.02 6.22 34.98
N LEU A 935 -0.75 7.07 34.31
CA LEU A 935 -0.32 7.82 33.11
C LEU A 935 -0.12 9.34 33.36
N GLU A 936 -0.18 9.80 34.61
CA GLU A 936 -0.22 11.22 35.00
C GLU A 936 1.01 12.03 34.55
N GLY A 937 2.14 11.36 34.31
CA GLY A 937 3.36 11.97 33.79
C GLY A 937 3.29 12.37 32.30
N LEU A 938 2.32 11.84 31.53
CA LEU A 938 2.21 12.09 30.10
C LEU A 938 1.64 13.48 29.78
N THR A 939 2.50 14.35 29.24
CA THR A 939 2.11 15.69 28.79
C THR A 939 1.85 15.79 27.29
N SER A 940 2.43 14.89 26.48
CA SER A 940 2.22 14.81 25.02
C SER A 940 2.74 13.48 24.45
N PHE A 941 2.24 13.09 23.27
CA PHE A 941 2.80 11.97 22.50
C PHE A 941 2.58 12.12 20.99
N GLY A 942 3.39 11.44 20.17
CA GLY A 942 3.50 11.68 18.73
C GLY A 942 2.41 11.06 17.84
N GLY A 943 1.65 10.10 18.35
CA GLY A 943 0.59 9.40 17.61
C GLY A 943 -0.82 9.71 18.12
N GLY A 944 -1.80 8.91 17.67
CA GLY A 944 -3.21 9.07 18.09
C GLY A 944 -3.52 8.40 19.44
N LEU A 945 -4.58 8.88 20.09
CA LEU A 945 -5.19 8.31 21.29
C LEU A 945 -6.37 7.43 20.90
N TYR A 946 -6.33 6.15 21.28
CA TYR A 946 -7.36 5.16 20.96
C TYR A 946 -7.81 4.44 22.23
N ILE A 947 -9.00 4.78 22.74
CA ILE A 947 -9.60 4.18 23.94
C ILE A 947 -10.86 3.43 23.49
N TYR A 948 -10.83 2.10 23.53
CA TYR A 948 -11.81 1.27 22.85
C TYR A 948 -12.26 0.05 23.67
N ASN A 949 -13.54 -0.10 23.98
CA ASN A 949 -14.08 -1.31 24.62
C ASN A 949 -13.42 -1.64 25.98
N ASN A 950 -13.32 -0.63 26.86
CA ASN A 950 -12.88 -0.80 28.26
C ASN A 950 -14.08 -0.56 29.17
N ASP A 951 -14.96 -1.56 29.27
CA ASP A 951 -16.34 -1.41 29.74
C ASP A 951 -16.47 -0.77 31.13
N PHE A 952 -15.58 -1.08 32.08
CA PHE A 952 -15.60 -0.52 33.44
C PHE A 952 -14.89 0.84 33.60
N LEU A 953 -14.34 1.40 32.52
CA LEU A 953 -13.61 2.68 32.55
C LEU A 953 -14.58 3.85 32.78
N SER A 954 -14.57 4.41 33.99
CA SER A 954 -15.56 5.42 34.40
C SER A 954 -15.14 6.87 34.13
N SER A 955 -13.84 7.13 34.01
CA SER A 955 -13.23 8.43 33.68
C SER A 955 -11.88 8.25 32.98
N LEU A 956 -11.37 9.31 32.36
CA LEU A 956 -10.03 9.34 31.73
C LEU A 956 -8.95 9.91 32.66
N THR A 957 -9.27 10.08 33.94
CA THR A 957 -8.34 10.49 35.00
C THR A 957 -7.10 9.59 34.98
N GLY A 958 -5.93 10.22 35.02
CA GLY A 958 -4.65 9.67 34.58
C GLY A 958 -4.09 10.39 33.36
N LEU A 959 -4.94 11.01 32.51
CA LEU A 959 -4.50 11.82 31.37
C LEU A 959 -4.56 13.34 31.63
N ASP A 960 -4.84 13.77 32.86
CA ASP A 960 -5.17 15.16 33.21
C ASP A 960 -4.07 16.19 32.85
N GLY A 961 -2.82 15.73 32.69
CA GLY A 961 -1.67 16.53 32.24
C GLY A 961 -1.46 16.61 30.72
N LEU A 962 -2.25 15.87 29.92
CA LEU A 962 -2.06 15.72 28.47
C LEU A 962 -2.46 16.99 27.71
N THR A 963 -1.50 17.63 27.05
CA THR A 963 -1.70 18.90 26.33
C THR A 963 -1.75 18.78 24.80
N TYR A 964 -1.20 17.70 24.24
CA TYR A 964 -1.06 17.47 22.80
C TYR A 964 -1.12 15.98 22.44
N VAL A 965 -1.90 15.65 21.40
CA VAL A 965 -1.95 14.31 20.77
C VAL A 965 -1.53 14.46 19.31
N GLY A 966 -0.46 13.78 18.86
CA GLY A 966 0.05 13.95 17.50
C GLY A 966 -0.81 13.35 16.38
N GLY A 967 -1.72 12.43 16.72
CA GLY A 967 -2.64 11.77 15.79
C GLY A 967 -4.12 12.05 16.08
N ASN A 968 -4.97 11.09 15.73
CA ASN A 968 -6.43 11.15 15.95
C ASN A 968 -6.78 10.97 17.43
N LEU A 969 -7.90 11.55 17.86
CA LEU A 969 -8.52 11.26 19.14
C LEU A 969 -9.77 10.39 18.90
N LYS A 970 -9.73 9.14 19.37
CA LYS A 970 -10.76 8.12 19.13
C LYS A 970 -11.19 7.46 20.44
N ILE A 971 -12.45 7.66 20.84
CA ILE A 971 -13.02 7.14 22.09
C ILE A 971 -14.33 6.42 21.76
N GLU A 972 -14.34 5.08 21.85
CA GLU A 972 -15.49 4.28 21.45
C GLU A 972 -15.75 3.05 22.33
N TRP A 973 -16.99 2.59 22.43
CA TRP A 973 -17.36 1.37 23.15
C TRP A 973 -16.96 1.34 24.65
N ASN A 974 -16.78 2.50 25.30
CA ASN A 974 -16.46 2.54 26.73
C ASN A 974 -17.76 2.74 27.52
N ASP A 975 -18.46 1.64 27.82
CA ASP A 975 -19.86 1.70 28.23
C ASP A 975 -20.13 2.41 29.57
N ASN A 976 -19.24 2.36 30.57
CA ASN A 976 -19.38 3.13 31.81
C ASN A 976 -18.75 4.53 31.78
N LEU A 977 -18.20 4.99 30.65
CA LEU A 977 -17.50 6.28 30.57
C LEU A 977 -18.49 7.45 30.55
N THR A 978 -18.65 8.12 31.70
CA THR A 978 -19.71 9.15 31.87
C THR A 978 -19.35 10.53 31.30
N SER A 979 -18.07 10.83 31.13
CA SER A 979 -17.56 12.09 30.59
C SER A 979 -16.13 11.90 30.08
N LEU A 980 -15.54 12.95 29.50
CA LEU A 980 -14.16 12.97 29.02
C LEU A 980 -13.21 13.67 30.01
N THR A 981 -13.64 13.78 31.28
CA THR A 981 -12.81 14.27 32.39
C THR A 981 -11.54 13.44 32.54
N GLY A 982 -10.42 14.12 32.62
CA GLY A 982 -9.07 13.62 32.36
C GLY A 982 -8.45 14.15 31.06
N LEU A 983 -9.17 14.90 30.21
CA LEU A 983 -8.62 15.54 29.00
C LEU A 983 -8.60 17.07 29.05
N GLU A 984 -8.91 17.69 30.20
CA GLU A 984 -9.10 19.14 30.33
C GLU A 984 -7.89 19.97 29.88
N SER A 985 -6.67 19.43 29.98
CA SER A 985 -5.44 20.09 29.53
C SER A 985 -5.20 20.03 28.01
N LEU A 986 -5.97 19.23 27.26
CA LEU A 986 -5.71 18.94 25.85
C LEU A 986 -6.06 20.12 24.96
N THR A 987 -5.04 20.67 24.29
CA THR A 987 -5.16 21.89 23.47
C THR A 987 -5.13 21.65 21.97
N THR A 988 -4.62 20.51 21.50
CA THR A 988 -4.40 20.26 20.05
C THR A 988 -4.36 18.76 19.73
N ILE A 989 -5.01 18.39 18.63
CA ILE A 989 -4.90 17.06 18.01
C ILE A 989 -4.25 17.17 16.61
N GLY A 990 -3.24 16.34 16.31
CA GLY A 990 -2.45 16.46 15.07
C GLY A 990 -3.00 15.67 13.89
N GLY A 991 -3.71 14.57 14.14
CA GLY A 991 -4.30 13.70 13.10
C GLY A 991 -5.61 14.22 12.52
N ARG A 992 -6.15 15.32 13.07
CA ARG A 992 -7.33 16.05 12.61
C ARG A 992 -8.70 15.36 12.76
N ASN A 993 -8.75 14.09 13.13
CA ASN A 993 -10.02 13.41 13.40
C ASN A 993 -10.32 13.36 14.90
N LEU A 994 -11.48 13.88 15.28
CA LEU A 994 -12.09 13.73 16.61
C LEU A 994 -13.31 12.81 16.49
N ILE A 995 -13.23 11.62 17.10
CA ILE A 995 -14.22 10.55 16.95
C ILE A 995 -14.69 10.06 18.33
N ILE A 996 -15.99 10.18 18.60
CA ILE A 996 -16.63 9.84 19.86
C ILE A 996 -17.93 9.09 19.56
N LYS A 997 -17.94 7.75 19.67
CA LYS A 997 -19.12 6.96 19.31
C LYS A 997 -19.26 5.66 20.07
N TYR A 998 -20.49 5.19 20.26
CA TYR A 998 -20.78 3.95 21.00
C TYR A 998 -20.36 4.01 22.49
N ASN A 999 -20.40 5.16 23.15
CA ASN A 999 -20.14 5.25 24.60
C ASN A 999 -21.49 5.43 25.33
N SER A 1000 -22.10 4.31 25.75
CA SER A 1000 -23.53 4.27 26.10
C SER A 1000 -23.93 5.07 27.35
N ALA A 1001 -23.08 5.17 28.38
CA ALA A 1001 -23.33 5.99 29.58
C ALA A 1001 -22.75 7.41 29.54
N MET A 1002 -22.19 7.86 28.39
CA MET A 1002 -21.60 9.19 28.28
C MET A 1002 -22.68 10.28 28.38
N LEU A 1003 -22.54 11.22 29.32
CA LEU A 1003 -23.52 12.28 29.58
C LEU A 1003 -23.14 13.60 28.91
N SER A 1004 -21.83 13.89 28.84
CA SER A 1004 -21.28 15.18 28.38
C SER A 1004 -19.92 15.01 27.72
N LEU A 1005 -19.59 15.92 26.79
CA LEU A 1005 -18.25 16.09 26.21
C LEU A 1005 -17.29 16.92 27.09
N THR A 1006 -17.67 17.19 28.34
CA THR A 1006 -16.81 17.84 29.34
C THR A 1006 -15.47 17.14 29.45
N GLY A 1007 -14.39 17.91 29.39
CA GLY A 1007 -13.00 17.46 29.21
C GLY A 1007 -12.38 17.93 27.89
N LEU A 1008 -13.17 18.23 26.86
CA LEU A 1008 -12.64 18.65 25.55
C LEU A 1008 -12.57 20.18 25.33
N GLU A 1009 -12.92 21.00 26.33
CA GLU A 1009 -13.16 22.44 26.19
C GLU A 1009 -12.01 23.20 25.51
N ASN A 1010 -10.77 22.82 25.80
CA ASN A 1010 -9.58 23.58 25.44
C ASN A 1010 -8.96 23.21 24.07
N ILE A 1011 -9.51 22.22 23.36
CA ILE A 1011 -9.00 21.82 22.04
C ILE A 1011 -9.19 22.97 21.03
N ASN A 1012 -8.10 23.36 20.38
CA ASN A 1012 -8.13 24.31 19.28
C ASN A 1012 -8.95 23.74 18.12
N ALA A 1013 -10.07 24.40 17.80
CA ALA A 1013 -10.95 24.03 16.71
C ALA A 1013 -10.25 23.90 15.35
N ALA A 1014 -9.21 24.69 15.08
CA ALA A 1014 -8.44 24.61 13.84
C ALA A 1014 -7.53 23.35 13.76
N SER A 1015 -7.42 22.58 14.84
CA SER A 1015 -6.76 21.27 14.87
C SER A 1015 -7.70 20.10 14.55
N ILE A 1016 -9.01 20.34 14.57
CA ILE A 1016 -10.04 19.37 14.16
C ILE A 1016 -10.39 19.64 12.70
N SER A 1017 -10.23 18.68 11.79
CA SER A 1017 -10.78 18.77 10.43
C SER A 1017 -12.01 17.89 10.24
N HIS A 1018 -12.07 16.72 10.88
CA HIS A 1018 -13.25 15.85 10.83
C HIS A 1018 -13.78 15.58 12.24
N LEU A 1019 -15.07 15.84 12.43
CA LEU A 1019 -15.78 15.64 13.70
C LEU A 1019 -16.85 14.57 13.55
N THR A 1020 -16.78 13.53 14.38
CA THR A 1020 -17.71 12.39 14.37
C THR A 1020 -18.22 12.13 15.78
N ILE A 1021 -19.51 12.40 16.04
CA ILE A 1021 -20.18 12.18 17.33
C ILE A 1021 -21.52 11.47 17.10
N HIS A 1022 -21.58 10.14 17.28
CA HIS A 1022 -22.83 9.41 17.05
C HIS A 1022 -22.95 8.12 17.87
N ASN A 1023 -24.17 7.59 18.04
CA ASN A 1023 -24.45 6.40 18.84
C ASN A 1023 -23.95 6.52 20.30
N ASN A 1024 -24.17 7.65 20.96
CA ASN A 1024 -23.89 7.82 22.39
C ASN A 1024 -25.22 8.06 23.13
N ASP A 1025 -25.87 6.98 23.55
CA ASP A 1025 -27.30 6.93 23.92
C ASP A 1025 -27.73 7.93 25.00
N THR A 1026 -26.86 8.29 25.96
CA THR A 1026 -27.17 9.27 27.02
C THR A 1026 -26.57 10.67 26.80
N LEU A 1027 -25.81 10.86 25.72
CA LEU A 1027 -25.01 12.06 25.51
C LEU A 1027 -25.92 13.23 25.11
N SER A 1028 -26.09 14.18 26.02
CA SER A 1028 -27.03 15.31 25.90
C SER A 1028 -26.39 16.68 26.07
N THR A 1029 -25.11 16.75 26.44
CA THR A 1029 -24.36 18.01 26.61
C THR A 1029 -23.08 18.00 25.76
N CYS A 1030 -23.15 18.55 24.54
CA CYS A 1030 -22.03 18.57 23.59
C CYS A 1030 -21.51 19.98 23.26
N ALA A 1031 -22.17 21.03 23.73
CA ALA A 1031 -21.79 22.42 23.50
C ALA A 1031 -20.60 22.85 24.40
N VAL A 1032 -19.46 22.18 24.24
CA VAL A 1032 -18.17 22.58 24.82
C VAL A 1032 -17.43 23.52 23.87
N GLN A 1033 -16.58 24.40 24.41
CA GLN A 1033 -16.02 25.54 23.66
C GLN A 1033 -15.29 25.14 22.37
N SER A 1034 -14.51 24.06 22.38
CA SER A 1034 -13.82 23.53 21.19
C SER A 1034 -14.76 23.09 20.07
N ILE A 1035 -15.82 22.34 20.40
CA ILE A 1035 -16.84 21.88 19.46
C ILE A 1035 -17.64 23.07 18.93
N CYS A 1036 -18.03 24.02 19.78
CA CYS A 1036 -18.69 25.25 19.37
C CYS A 1036 -17.84 26.10 18.41
N ASN A 1037 -16.54 26.24 18.71
CA ASN A 1037 -15.59 26.96 17.87
C ASN A 1037 -15.38 26.28 16.50
N TYR A 1038 -15.42 24.94 16.44
CA TYR A 1038 -15.29 24.19 15.20
C TYR A 1038 -16.57 24.27 14.36
N LEU A 1039 -17.75 24.06 14.97
CA LEU A 1039 -19.04 24.17 14.27
C LEU A 1039 -19.37 25.59 13.80
N ALA A 1040 -18.77 26.62 14.40
CA ALA A 1040 -18.86 28.00 13.90
C ALA A 1040 -18.13 28.22 12.55
N ASN A 1041 -17.18 27.36 12.18
CA ASN A 1041 -16.49 27.39 10.88
C ASN A 1041 -15.93 25.99 10.51
N PRO A 1042 -16.81 25.03 10.16
CA PRO A 1042 -16.41 23.66 9.89
C PRO A 1042 -15.68 23.59 8.54
N HIS A 1043 -14.45 23.10 8.57
CA HIS A 1043 -13.55 23.06 7.41
C HIS A 1043 -13.19 21.62 7.00
N GLY A 1044 -14.10 20.68 7.30
CA GLY A 1044 -14.09 19.29 6.85
C GLY A 1044 -15.38 18.57 7.26
N LEU A 1045 -15.36 17.23 7.32
CA LEU A 1045 -16.58 16.44 7.51
C LEU A 1045 -17.11 16.54 8.95
N VAL A 1046 -18.39 16.91 9.08
CA VAL A 1046 -19.15 16.84 10.33
C VAL A 1046 -20.15 15.69 10.24
N SER A 1047 -20.18 14.83 11.26
CA SER A 1047 -21.06 13.66 11.31
C SER A 1047 -21.63 13.50 12.72
N ILE A 1048 -22.85 14.00 12.93
CA ILE A 1048 -23.53 14.05 14.23
C ILE A 1048 -24.96 13.54 14.08
N TYR A 1049 -25.27 12.40 14.69
CA TYR A 1049 -26.57 11.70 14.63
C TYR A 1049 -26.68 10.66 15.75
N ASP A 1050 -27.86 10.10 16.01
CA ASP A 1050 -28.10 9.01 16.98
C ASP A 1050 -27.45 9.25 18.37
N ASN A 1051 -27.68 10.42 18.98
CA ASN A 1051 -27.32 10.71 20.38
C ASN A 1051 -28.57 11.13 21.17
N ALA A 1052 -28.45 11.45 22.47
CA ALA A 1052 -29.58 12.01 23.21
C ALA A 1052 -29.92 13.45 22.75
N PRO A 1053 -31.16 13.92 22.97
CA PRO A 1053 -31.55 15.29 22.64
C PRO A 1053 -30.64 16.33 23.32
N GLY A 1054 -30.17 17.30 22.54
CA GLY A 1054 -29.10 18.24 22.90
C GLY A 1054 -27.75 17.93 22.21
N CYS A 1055 -27.63 16.74 21.62
CA CYS A 1055 -26.48 16.30 20.82
C CYS A 1055 -26.88 15.49 19.57
N ASN A 1056 -28.16 15.30 19.29
CA ASN A 1056 -28.61 14.33 18.29
C ASN A 1056 -28.47 14.84 16.84
N SER A 1057 -28.10 16.10 16.65
CA SER A 1057 -27.80 16.68 15.34
C SER A 1057 -26.84 17.85 15.49
N GLN A 1058 -26.18 18.24 14.39
CA GLN A 1058 -25.32 19.43 14.35
C GLN A 1058 -26.06 20.70 14.82
N GLN A 1059 -27.31 20.89 14.35
CA GLN A 1059 -28.13 22.05 14.72
C GLN A 1059 -28.41 22.14 16.23
N GLU A 1060 -28.67 21.01 16.89
CA GLU A 1060 -28.91 21.01 18.35
C GLU A 1060 -27.69 21.51 19.14
N ILE A 1061 -26.48 21.17 18.68
CA ILE A 1061 -25.24 21.62 19.30
C ILE A 1061 -25.01 23.10 19.00
N GLU A 1062 -25.21 23.55 17.76
CA GLU A 1062 -25.09 24.96 17.37
C GLU A 1062 -26.06 25.87 18.15
N ASP A 1063 -27.32 25.47 18.28
CA ASP A 1063 -28.34 26.17 19.08
C ASP A 1063 -27.92 26.28 20.55
N ALA A 1064 -27.36 25.20 21.11
CA ALA A 1064 -26.81 25.20 22.47
C ALA A 1064 -25.57 26.11 22.60
N CYS A 1065 -24.66 26.10 21.62
CA CYS A 1065 -23.47 26.95 21.59
C CYS A 1065 -23.79 28.46 21.62
N ILE A 1066 -24.90 28.89 20.99
CA ILE A 1066 -25.40 30.28 21.09
C ILE A 1066 -25.72 30.68 22.55
N THR A 1067 -26.10 29.72 23.40
CA THR A 1067 -26.38 29.96 24.82
C THR A 1067 -25.14 29.93 25.71
N VAL A 1068 -24.04 29.32 25.26
CA VAL A 1068 -22.74 29.32 25.96
C VAL A 1068 -22.09 30.72 25.90
N HIS A 1069 -22.36 31.51 24.86
CA HIS A 1069 -21.84 32.88 24.69
C HIS A 1069 -22.62 33.98 25.44
N ILE A 1070 -23.30 33.65 26.54
CA ILE A 1070 -23.78 34.67 27.49
C ILE A 1070 -22.66 34.96 28.50
N GLU A 1071 -21.65 35.72 28.07
CA GLU A 1071 -20.67 36.28 29.01
C GLU A 1071 -21.38 37.10 30.09
N GLU A 1072 -21.00 36.89 31.35
CA GLU A 1072 -21.34 37.82 32.44
C GLU A 1072 -20.41 39.04 32.36
N GLY A 1073 -20.61 39.87 31.32
CA GLY A 1073 -19.75 40.99 30.97
C GLY A 1073 -19.41 41.91 32.15
N GLN A 1074 -18.15 41.87 32.59
CA GLN A 1074 -17.72 42.45 33.87
C GLN A 1074 -17.66 43.99 33.93
N THR A 1075 -18.01 44.71 32.86
CA THR A 1075 -17.73 46.16 32.74
C THR A 1075 -18.89 47.11 33.00
N ILE A 1076 -20.16 46.67 33.11
CA ILE A 1076 -21.31 47.60 33.31
C ILE A 1076 -22.39 47.14 34.33
N GLN A 1077 -22.09 46.23 35.27
CA GLN A 1077 -23.11 45.77 36.24
C GLN A 1077 -23.74 46.88 37.13
N ASN A 1078 -23.03 48.00 37.33
CA ASN A 1078 -23.42 49.08 38.27
C ASN A 1078 -24.25 50.23 37.67
N GLN A 1079 -24.50 50.29 36.36
CA GLN A 1079 -25.27 51.40 35.74
C GLN A 1079 -26.74 51.11 35.47
N PHE A 1080 -27.18 49.85 35.58
CA PHE A 1080 -28.57 49.43 35.33
C PHE A 1080 -29.19 48.74 36.54
N THR A 1081 -30.42 49.13 36.86
CA THR A 1081 -31.23 48.57 37.96
C THR A 1081 -32.49 47.93 37.39
N PHE A 1082 -32.87 46.76 37.91
CA PHE A 1082 -34.11 46.08 37.55
C PHE A 1082 -34.95 45.90 38.82
N TYR A 1083 -36.09 46.58 38.90
CA TYR A 1083 -36.89 46.66 40.14
C TYR A 1083 -38.40 46.65 39.86
N PRO A 1084 -39.21 45.90 40.62
CA PRO A 1084 -38.79 44.96 41.67
C PRO A 1084 -38.15 43.70 41.10
N ASN A 1085 -37.22 43.12 41.85
CA ASN A 1085 -36.66 41.79 41.62
C ASN A 1085 -36.59 41.08 42.99
N PRO A 1086 -37.43 40.08 43.30
CA PRO A 1086 -38.36 39.40 42.38
C PRO A 1086 -39.52 40.25 41.86
N VAL A 1087 -40.06 39.88 40.69
CA VAL A 1087 -41.18 40.55 39.99
C VAL A 1087 -42.41 39.65 39.91
N THR A 1088 -43.61 40.23 40.01
CA THR A 1088 -44.90 39.49 39.87
C THR A 1088 -45.60 39.72 38.52
N SER A 1089 -45.48 40.91 37.92
CA SER A 1089 -46.08 41.22 36.62
C SER A 1089 -45.30 42.26 35.82
N ASN A 1090 -45.11 43.47 36.36
CA ASN A 1090 -44.32 44.53 35.72
C ASN A 1090 -43.07 44.85 36.54
N ALA A 1091 -41.93 45.03 35.87
CA ALA A 1091 -40.71 45.58 36.44
C ALA A 1091 -40.17 46.73 35.59
N LYS A 1092 -39.36 47.58 36.22
CA LYS A 1092 -38.66 48.69 35.58
C LYS A 1092 -37.18 48.34 35.42
N LEU A 1093 -36.65 48.52 34.22
CA LEU A 1093 -35.22 48.52 33.94
C LEU A 1093 -34.78 49.99 33.77
N SER A 1094 -34.00 50.51 34.71
CA SER A 1094 -33.60 51.93 34.74
C SER A 1094 -32.08 52.06 34.83
N GLY A 1095 -31.47 52.87 33.96
CA GLY A 1095 -30.03 53.05 33.92
C GLY A 1095 -29.56 54.11 32.92
N GLN A 1096 -28.25 54.35 32.88
CA GLN A 1096 -27.64 55.37 32.02
C GLN A 1096 -27.03 54.74 30.76
N PHE A 1097 -27.34 55.27 29.59
CA PHE A 1097 -26.71 54.83 28.34
C PHE A 1097 -25.49 55.67 27.96
N SER A 1098 -24.43 54.96 27.57
CA SER A 1098 -23.18 55.50 27.00
C SER A 1098 -23.39 56.18 25.65
N HIS A 1099 -24.28 55.63 24.82
CA HIS A 1099 -24.52 56.03 23.43
C HIS A 1099 -26.02 56.14 23.13
N SER A 1100 -26.38 56.92 22.09
CA SER A 1100 -27.77 57.03 21.61
C SER A 1100 -28.03 55.97 20.52
N GLY A 1101 -29.13 55.23 20.58
CA GLY A 1101 -29.37 54.13 19.63
C GLY A 1101 -30.67 53.34 19.80
N LYS A 1102 -30.75 52.21 19.10
CA LYS A 1102 -31.76 51.17 19.32
C LYS A 1102 -31.39 50.36 20.57
N VAL A 1103 -32.38 50.13 21.43
CA VAL A 1103 -32.26 49.30 22.63
C VAL A 1103 -33.13 48.06 22.44
N ASN A 1104 -32.50 46.90 22.48
CA ASN A 1104 -33.16 45.59 22.45
C ASN A 1104 -33.09 44.98 23.85
N ILE A 1105 -34.20 44.45 24.36
CA ILE A 1105 -34.24 43.73 25.63
C ILE A 1105 -34.89 42.37 25.36
N SER A 1106 -34.19 41.28 25.65
CA SER A 1106 -34.69 39.92 25.53
C SER A 1106 -34.72 39.25 26.90
N ILE A 1107 -35.65 38.34 27.15
CA ILE A 1107 -35.66 37.51 28.36
C ILE A 1107 -35.69 36.02 28.02
N TYR A 1108 -34.74 35.29 28.58
CA TYR A 1108 -34.52 33.86 28.36
C TYR A 1108 -34.85 33.08 29.63
N ASN A 1109 -35.36 31.86 29.50
CA ASN A 1109 -35.50 30.95 30.65
C ASN A 1109 -34.13 30.34 31.03
N THR A 1110 -34.08 29.48 32.04
CA THR A 1110 -32.85 28.77 32.44
C THR A 1110 -32.34 27.74 31.43
N THR A 1111 -33.09 27.46 30.36
CA THR A 1111 -32.67 26.56 29.26
C THR A 1111 -32.35 27.34 27.98
N GLY A 1112 -32.06 28.64 28.09
CA GLY A 1112 -31.64 29.48 26.96
C GLY A 1112 -32.73 29.84 25.94
N ILE A 1113 -33.99 29.40 26.13
CA ILE A 1113 -35.08 29.70 25.20
C ILE A 1113 -35.58 31.13 25.43
N CYS A 1114 -35.51 31.96 24.38
CA CYS A 1114 -36.05 33.32 24.39
C CYS A 1114 -37.58 33.29 24.57
N GLN A 1115 -38.06 33.88 25.66
CA GLN A 1115 -39.47 33.91 26.02
C GLN A 1115 -40.18 35.18 25.52
N LYS A 1116 -39.43 36.30 25.41
CA LYS A 1116 -39.98 37.61 25.02
C LYS A 1116 -38.87 38.59 24.66
N THR A 1117 -39.17 39.48 23.70
CA THR A 1117 -38.29 40.58 23.31
C THR A 1117 -39.05 41.90 23.29
N TRP A 1118 -38.36 42.99 23.62
CA TRP A 1118 -38.83 44.37 23.51
C TRP A 1118 -37.81 45.20 22.70
N HIS A 1119 -38.31 46.09 21.85
CA HIS A 1119 -37.50 46.95 21.00
C HIS A 1119 -37.87 48.41 21.23
N PHE A 1120 -36.87 49.26 21.49
CA PHE A 1120 -37.04 50.70 21.71
C PHE A 1120 -36.11 51.48 20.78
N ALA A 1121 -36.68 52.26 19.87
CA ALA A 1121 -35.92 53.11 18.95
C ALA A 1121 -35.60 54.49 19.56
N ASN A 1122 -34.59 55.16 19.00
CA ASN A 1122 -34.26 56.57 19.25
C ASN A 1122 -34.05 56.95 20.74
N GLN A 1123 -33.44 56.05 21.52
CA GLN A 1123 -33.09 56.34 22.92
C GLN A 1123 -31.84 57.24 22.95
N LYS A 1124 -31.85 58.24 23.83
CA LYS A 1124 -30.72 59.18 24.00
C LYS A 1124 -29.73 58.67 25.05
N SER A 1125 -28.47 59.09 24.94
CA SER A 1125 -27.38 58.85 25.92
C SER A 1125 -27.59 59.66 27.21
N GLU A 1126 -28.63 59.32 27.94
CA GLU A 1126 -29.01 59.89 29.24
C GLU A 1126 -29.59 58.77 30.13
N GLN A 1127 -30.10 59.13 31.32
CA GLN A 1127 -30.77 58.16 32.19
C GLN A 1127 -32.16 57.82 31.61
N GLN A 1128 -32.39 56.54 31.32
CA GLN A 1128 -33.63 56.01 30.74
C GLN A 1128 -34.28 54.98 31.66
N GLU A 1129 -35.59 54.75 31.46
CA GLU A 1129 -36.37 53.76 32.21
C GLU A 1129 -37.38 53.05 31.30
N PHE A 1130 -37.34 51.71 31.30
CA PHE A 1130 -38.23 50.85 30.52
C PHE A 1130 -39.13 50.07 31.45
N THR A 1131 -40.44 50.09 31.22
CA THR A 1131 -41.39 49.22 31.93
C THR A 1131 -41.62 47.94 31.14
N LEU A 1132 -41.26 46.81 31.72
CA LEU A 1132 -41.25 45.48 31.09
C LEU A 1132 -42.37 44.63 31.69
N ASN A 1133 -43.32 44.21 30.85
CA ASN A 1133 -44.47 43.39 31.26
C ASN A 1133 -44.19 41.90 31.06
N LEU A 1134 -44.02 41.21 32.18
CA LEU A 1134 -43.69 39.79 32.36
C LEU A 1134 -44.91 38.98 32.83
N GLY A 1135 -46.10 39.60 32.87
CA GLY A 1135 -47.37 38.90 33.06
C GLY A 1135 -47.61 37.94 31.89
N GLY A 1136 -47.66 36.64 32.20
CA GLY A 1136 -47.73 35.56 31.23
C GLY A 1136 -46.54 34.60 31.30
N LEU A 1137 -45.41 34.99 31.91
CA LEU A 1137 -44.31 34.05 32.19
C LEU A 1137 -44.57 33.24 33.48
N PRO A 1138 -44.28 31.93 33.49
CA PRO A 1138 -44.29 31.10 34.69
C PRO A 1138 -43.42 31.64 35.84
N THR A 1139 -43.69 31.18 37.05
CA THR A 1139 -42.81 31.37 38.21
C THR A 1139 -41.47 30.69 37.94
N GLY A 1140 -40.35 31.42 38.07
CA GLY A 1140 -39.04 30.87 37.69
C GLY A 1140 -37.90 31.89 37.68
N ILE A 1141 -36.69 31.40 37.39
CA ILE A 1141 -35.50 32.21 37.13
C ILE A 1141 -35.41 32.46 35.62
N TYR A 1142 -35.04 33.69 35.27
CA TYR A 1142 -34.87 34.15 33.90
C TYR A 1142 -33.60 35.01 33.77
N PHE A 1143 -33.06 35.10 32.57
CA PHE A 1143 -31.94 35.96 32.22
C PHE A 1143 -32.40 37.06 31.26
N LEU A 1144 -32.31 38.32 31.69
CA LEU A 1144 -32.67 39.49 30.91
C LEU A 1144 -31.42 40.04 30.22
N ARG A 1145 -31.34 39.93 28.89
CA ARG A 1145 -30.26 40.46 28.06
C ARG A 1145 -30.68 41.81 27.48
N LEU A 1146 -30.03 42.88 27.93
CA LEU A 1146 -30.11 44.23 27.36
C LEU A 1146 -29.00 44.37 26.30
N GLN A 1147 -29.31 44.91 25.13
CA GLN A 1147 -28.35 45.23 24.08
C GLN A 1147 -28.57 46.66 23.57
N VAL A 1148 -27.48 47.43 23.46
CA VAL A 1148 -27.45 48.83 23.03
C VAL A 1148 -26.32 48.98 22.01
N GLY A 1149 -26.66 48.95 20.72
CA GLY A 1149 -25.64 48.78 19.68
C GLY A 1149 -24.87 47.47 19.85
N SER A 1150 -23.56 47.55 20.07
CA SER A 1150 -22.68 46.41 20.39
C SER A 1150 -22.53 46.12 21.88
N GLU A 1151 -22.93 47.03 22.78
CA GLU A 1151 -22.85 46.79 24.23
C GLU A 1151 -23.98 45.84 24.68
N VAL A 1152 -23.64 44.82 25.48
CA VAL A 1152 -24.59 43.82 26.01
C VAL A 1152 -24.44 43.72 27.53
N VAL A 1153 -25.58 43.68 28.24
CA VAL A 1153 -25.64 43.51 29.71
C VAL A 1153 -26.71 42.47 30.04
N THR A 1154 -26.34 41.41 30.76
CA THR A 1154 -27.28 40.40 31.24
C THR A 1154 -27.56 40.56 32.73
N LYS A 1155 -28.83 40.44 33.15
CA LYS A 1155 -29.22 40.39 34.58
C LYS A 1155 -30.17 39.24 34.89
N LYS A 1156 -29.92 38.55 36.01
CA LYS A 1156 -30.82 37.54 36.58
C LYS A 1156 -32.10 38.19 37.11
N VAL A 1157 -33.24 37.67 36.67
CA VAL A 1157 -34.58 38.08 37.08
C VAL A 1157 -35.30 36.90 37.71
N VAL A 1158 -35.96 37.12 38.85
CA VAL A 1158 -36.79 36.12 39.53
C VAL A 1158 -38.25 36.51 39.34
N LYS A 1159 -39.02 35.67 38.63
CA LYS A 1159 -40.46 35.82 38.47
C LYS A 1159 -41.16 35.02 39.56
N LEU A 1160 -41.96 35.70 40.41
CA LEU A 1160 -42.90 35.09 41.35
C LEU A 1160 -44.23 34.81 40.66
#